data_AF-A0A326UB14-F1
#
_entry.id   AF-A0A326UB14-F1
#
_cell.length_a   1.000
_cell.length_b   1.000
_cell.length_c   1.000
_cell.angle_alpha   90.00
_cell.angle_beta   90.00
_cell.angle_gamma   90.00
#
_symmetry.space_group_name_H-M   'P 1'
#
loop_
_entity.id
_entity.type
_entity.pdbx_description
1 polymer ?
#
loop_
_entity_poly.entity_id
_entity_poly.type
_entity_poly.pdbx_seq_one_letter_code
_entity_poly.pdbx_strand_id
1 'polypeptide(L)'
;MLEQNSPVRAAIDVGSNTIHIVVAACTPNDLQILVDEDEVVRIGESVNTSGSISAQKQKAAIAVLQRYKALAEQHGAVQILVVATEAIRKARNSLAFCEAVSRETGLTVQLIGGETEALLTFYGATYEAVRSNTVPELIGVMDLGGGSTELVTAHHMRINWRVSVPLGSGWLHDRYLLADPPSQEQMEVAQAFLQTYFEGMQIPYRPETLIATGGSARTLLWLVQEAFPVPERGASLSLADLRQCEDLLQEWPAATITERYGIPEVRARLLPAGALIIHALMEQLGLSTIQVSSHGIREGTLLVYERYGTRWLELLEQEEELLNAEQQGEAERMLSESFGETGRRLLREWALKVEAWREKVEANEDSEAVHKMRVATRRLRAVMGAYHDVSRPRKWKKALRRVKELARMLGNARDSDVISKHIAQYQVEASPAQEAGIHWLKGRLEHYRQTYQQLLVDYLQDFDTRKLYTLLQASIPEPAKAPQASLERLTASTEQCVRSVVQEHLEKMYRWSAYVETENGPVHELHKMRIAAKRLRYSLELFQDVLPPLCRKLAKEVEQIQSELGQLHDSDVLIALIQLCLAVQAHEEGLARLDPELLAYLTEARTDLSPLEAQGLRELLARVEGRRKEQYRVFRQHWKKLQERDFRGEILAVLCA
;
A
#
# COMPACT_ATOMS: atom_id res chain seq x y z
N MET A 1 -37.24 -3.54 6.97
CA MET A 1 -38.18 -2.44 7.23
C MET A 1 -38.13 -2.20 8.71
N LEU A 2 -37.64 -1.04 9.14
CA LEU A 2 -37.66 -0.61 10.54
C LEU A 2 -39.09 -0.74 11.09
N GLU A 3 -39.23 -1.40 12.25
CA GLU A 3 -40.49 -1.40 12.98
C GLU A 3 -40.76 0.03 13.48
N GLN A 4 -42.04 0.42 13.56
CA GLN A 4 -42.53 1.75 13.98
C GLN A 4 -42.05 2.23 15.37
N ASN A 5 -41.23 1.45 16.07
CA ASN A 5 -40.71 1.71 17.42
C ASN A 5 -39.17 1.62 17.53
N SER A 6 -38.44 1.70 16.42
CA SER A 6 -36.97 1.65 16.48
C SER A 6 -36.43 2.84 17.30
N PRO A 7 -35.57 2.58 18.31
CA PRO A 7 -35.10 3.63 19.20
C PRO A 7 -34.29 4.71 18.45
N VAL A 8 -34.65 5.97 18.69
CA VAL A 8 -33.96 7.13 18.10
C VAL A 8 -32.73 7.45 18.93
N ARG A 9 -31.60 7.67 18.26
CA ARG A 9 -30.33 8.06 18.90
C ARG A 9 -29.64 9.13 18.09
N ALA A 10 -28.72 9.83 18.73
CA ALA A 10 -27.87 10.82 18.08
C ALA A 10 -26.40 10.49 18.25
N ALA A 11 -25.61 10.73 17.20
CA ALA A 11 -24.16 10.72 17.24
C ALA A 11 -23.64 12.09 16.83
N ILE A 12 -22.76 12.66 17.64
CA ILE A 12 -22.09 13.93 17.40
C ILE A 12 -20.60 13.65 17.24
N ASP A 13 -20.03 14.06 16.11
CA ASP A 13 -18.59 14.05 15.87
C ASP A 13 -18.03 15.47 16.03
N VAL A 14 -17.13 15.65 17.00
CA VAL A 14 -16.40 16.89 17.26
C VAL A 14 -15.05 16.81 16.53
N GLY A 15 -15.09 17.11 15.23
CA GLY A 15 -13.94 17.08 14.35
C GLY A 15 -13.04 18.31 14.42
N SER A 16 -11.95 18.27 13.65
CA SER A 16 -10.97 19.36 13.57
C SER A 16 -11.56 20.64 12.98
N ASN A 17 -12.37 20.51 11.93
CA ASN A 17 -12.93 21.63 11.18
C ASN A 17 -14.40 21.89 11.52
N THR A 18 -15.16 20.83 11.77
CA THR A 18 -16.61 20.88 11.80
C THR A 18 -17.11 19.98 12.92
N ILE A 19 -18.18 20.39 13.58
CA ILE A 19 -18.94 19.57 14.51
C ILE A 19 -20.18 19.10 13.76
N HIS A 20 -20.43 17.80 13.77
CA HIS A 20 -21.45 17.16 12.95
C HIS A 20 -22.41 16.38 13.84
N ILE A 21 -23.71 16.41 13.57
CA ILE A 21 -24.71 15.57 14.24
C ILE A 21 -25.47 14.73 13.22
N VAL A 22 -25.69 13.46 13.57
CA VAL A 22 -26.72 12.62 12.94
C VAL A 22 -27.70 12.19 14.01
N VAL A 23 -28.99 12.35 13.76
CA VAL A 23 -30.08 11.75 14.56
C VAL A 23 -30.73 10.69 13.70
N ALA A 24 -30.81 9.45 14.19
CA ALA A 24 -31.36 8.34 13.43
C ALA A 24 -32.19 7.39 14.29
N ALA A 25 -33.27 6.86 13.70
CA ALA A 25 -33.88 5.65 14.19
C ALA A 25 -32.99 4.46 13.80
N CYS A 26 -32.44 3.75 14.79
CA CYS A 26 -31.39 2.76 14.53
C CYS A 26 -31.58 1.48 15.33
N THR A 27 -31.18 0.38 14.69
CA THR A 27 -31.01 -0.96 15.27
C THR A 27 -29.62 -1.48 14.85
N PRO A 28 -29.12 -2.63 15.34
CA PRO A 28 -27.80 -3.12 14.97
C PRO A 28 -27.56 -3.37 13.46
N ASN A 29 -28.63 -3.44 12.67
CA ASN A 29 -28.58 -3.77 11.24
C ASN A 29 -29.31 -2.77 10.34
N ASP A 30 -29.97 -1.76 10.90
CA ASP A 30 -30.84 -0.87 10.14
C ASP A 30 -30.73 0.57 10.68
N LEU A 31 -30.60 1.53 9.78
CA LEU A 31 -30.28 2.92 10.08
C LEU A 31 -31.13 3.84 9.20
N GLN A 32 -32.01 4.62 9.82
CA GLN A 32 -32.78 5.67 9.15
C GLN A 32 -32.43 7.03 9.72
N ILE A 33 -31.73 7.83 8.92
CA ILE A 33 -31.37 9.20 9.25
C ILE A 33 -32.63 10.07 9.28
N LEU A 34 -32.83 10.77 10.39
CA LEU A 34 -33.89 11.76 10.61
C LEU A 34 -33.34 13.19 10.48
N VAL A 35 -32.10 13.40 10.93
CA VAL A 35 -31.39 14.67 10.90
C VAL A 35 -29.92 14.41 10.55
N ASP A 36 -29.35 15.21 9.66
CA ASP A 36 -27.92 15.30 9.38
C ASP A 36 -27.57 16.79 9.26
N GLU A 37 -26.87 17.34 10.26
CA GLU A 37 -26.45 18.75 10.28
C GLU A 37 -24.97 18.87 10.64
N ASP A 38 -24.35 19.94 10.15
CA ASP A 38 -22.95 20.25 10.45
C ASP A 38 -22.71 21.75 10.65
N GLU A 39 -21.75 22.07 11.52
CA GLU A 39 -21.32 23.45 11.75
C GLU A 39 -19.81 23.59 11.82
N VAL A 40 -19.28 24.53 11.03
CA VAL A 40 -17.86 24.80 10.89
C VAL A 40 -17.36 25.69 12.04
N VAL A 41 -16.56 25.12 12.95
CA VAL A 41 -15.94 25.83 14.08
C VAL A 41 -14.44 26.05 13.89
N ARG A 42 -13.76 25.15 13.16
CA ARG A 42 -12.30 25.11 12.96
C ARG A 42 -11.51 25.12 14.27
N ILE A 43 -11.75 24.13 15.13
CA ILE A 43 -11.02 23.97 16.38
C ILE A 43 -9.53 23.69 16.13
N GLY A 44 -9.23 22.88 15.09
CA GLY A 44 -7.88 22.49 14.68
C GLY A 44 -6.96 23.67 14.36
N GLU A 45 -7.50 24.79 13.86
CA GLU A 45 -6.75 26.03 13.61
C GLU A 45 -6.04 26.55 14.87
N SER A 46 -6.76 26.61 16.00
CA SER A 46 -6.20 27.07 17.27
C SER A 46 -5.20 26.09 17.88
N VAL A 47 -5.46 24.80 17.72
CA VAL A 47 -4.59 23.72 18.20
C VAL A 47 -3.29 23.67 17.40
N ASN A 48 -3.36 23.81 16.08
CA ASN A 48 -2.18 23.86 15.21
C ASN A 48 -1.29 25.07 15.53
N THR A 49 -1.90 26.21 15.86
CA THR A 49 -1.18 27.46 16.14
C THR A 49 -0.57 27.50 17.54
N SER A 50 -1.34 27.10 18.55
CA SER A 50 -0.98 27.31 19.97
C SER A 50 -0.76 26.03 20.78
N GLY A 51 -1.09 24.87 20.21
CA GLY A 51 -1.16 23.59 20.92
C GLY A 51 -2.40 23.43 21.81
N SER A 52 -3.30 24.41 21.83
CA SER A 52 -4.47 24.45 22.73
C SER A 52 -5.72 24.92 22.01
N ILE A 53 -6.89 24.49 22.50
CA ILE A 53 -8.19 25.02 22.08
C ILE A 53 -8.34 26.41 22.69
N SER A 54 -8.51 27.43 21.84
CA SER A 54 -8.72 28.80 22.31
C SER A 54 -10.06 28.98 23.02
N ALA A 55 -10.15 29.95 23.94
CA ALA A 55 -11.40 30.26 24.65
C ALA A 55 -12.57 30.59 23.71
N GLN A 56 -12.29 31.27 22.59
CA GLN A 56 -13.29 31.57 21.56
C GLN A 56 -13.82 30.30 20.90
N LYS A 57 -12.92 29.39 20.47
CA LYS A 57 -13.31 28.13 19.81
C LYS A 57 -14.02 27.19 20.79
N GLN A 58 -13.59 27.15 22.06
CA GLN A 58 -14.29 26.41 23.12
C GLN A 58 -15.72 26.92 23.30
N LYS A 59 -15.92 28.24 23.44
CA LYS A 59 -17.25 28.82 23.58
C LYS A 59 -18.15 28.53 22.38
N ALA A 60 -17.59 28.62 21.17
CA ALA A 60 -18.31 28.30 19.93
C ALA A 60 -18.72 26.81 19.88
N ALA A 61 -17.81 25.90 20.19
CA ALA A 61 -18.08 24.47 20.21
C ALA A 61 -19.17 24.10 21.24
N ILE A 62 -19.10 24.65 22.45
CA ILE A 62 -20.13 24.43 23.49
C ILE A 62 -21.49 24.94 23.02
N ALA A 63 -21.55 26.11 22.38
CA ALA A 63 -22.80 26.65 21.84
C ALA A 63 -23.40 25.75 20.74
N VAL A 64 -22.58 25.15 19.87
CA VAL A 64 -23.04 24.16 18.88
C VAL A 64 -23.58 22.91 19.56
N LEU A 65 -22.84 22.36 20.53
CA LEU A 65 -23.23 21.16 21.27
C LEU A 65 -24.54 21.34 22.06
N GLN A 66 -24.79 22.53 22.60
CA GLN A 66 -26.08 22.85 23.23
C GLN A 66 -27.24 22.81 22.24
N ARG A 67 -27.06 23.36 21.03
CA ARG A 67 -28.07 23.30 19.97
C ARG A 67 -28.31 21.86 19.51
N TYR A 68 -27.25 21.11 19.27
CA TYR A 68 -27.34 19.71 18.83
C TYR A 68 -27.96 18.79 19.88
N LYS A 69 -27.72 19.04 21.16
CA LYS A 69 -28.46 18.36 22.23
C LYS A 69 -29.96 18.63 22.13
N ALA A 70 -30.36 19.89 22.05
CA ALA A 70 -31.78 20.25 21.94
C ALA A 70 -32.42 19.67 20.66
N LEU A 71 -31.68 19.66 19.54
CA LEU A 71 -32.11 19.08 18.28
C LEU A 71 -32.33 17.57 18.37
N ALA A 72 -31.41 16.85 19.03
CA ALA A 72 -31.54 15.41 19.28
C ALA A 72 -32.74 15.10 20.18
N GLU A 73 -32.90 15.84 21.28
CA GLU A 73 -34.02 15.68 22.22
C GLU A 73 -35.37 15.95 21.55
N GLN A 74 -35.45 16.98 20.69
CA GLN A 74 -36.65 17.30 19.90
C GLN A 74 -37.09 16.15 18.99
N HIS A 75 -36.13 15.38 18.46
CA HIS A 75 -36.40 14.21 17.62
C HIS A 75 -36.56 12.92 18.43
N GLY A 76 -36.58 12.99 19.76
CA GLY A 76 -36.82 11.84 20.63
C GLY A 76 -35.60 10.96 20.84
N ALA A 77 -34.37 11.47 20.62
CA ALA A 77 -33.17 10.71 20.86
C ALA A 77 -33.06 10.31 22.34
N VAL A 78 -33.08 9.01 22.62
CA VAL A 78 -32.96 8.47 23.98
C VAL A 78 -31.51 8.39 24.46
N GLN A 79 -30.56 8.50 23.52
CA GLN A 79 -29.13 8.50 23.78
C GLN A 79 -28.43 9.44 22.80
N ILE A 80 -27.50 10.25 23.32
CA ILE A 80 -26.62 11.12 22.54
C ILE A 80 -25.18 10.69 22.79
N LEU A 81 -24.52 10.21 21.73
CA LEU A 81 -23.13 9.77 21.73
C LEU A 81 -22.28 10.91 21.17
N VAL A 82 -21.27 11.36 21.92
CA VAL A 82 -20.37 12.42 21.45
C VAL A 82 -18.97 11.86 21.36
N VAL A 83 -18.40 11.84 20.16
CA VAL A 83 -17.02 11.44 19.91
C VAL A 83 -16.20 12.67 19.51
N ALA A 84 -14.93 12.68 19.90
CA ALA A 84 -14.00 13.76 19.56
C ALA A 84 -12.69 13.18 19.05
N THR A 85 -12.22 13.73 17.92
CA THR A 85 -11.15 13.15 17.11
C THR A 85 -9.85 13.96 17.20
N GLU A 86 -9.01 13.87 16.17
CA GLU A 86 -7.62 14.34 16.10
C GLU A 86 -7.32 15.68 16.78
N ALA A 87 -8.05 16.77 16.47
CA ALA A 87 -7.73 18.09 17.02
C ALA A 87 -7.94 18.18 18.53
N ILE A 88 -9.02 17.60 19.05
CA ILE A 88 -9.30 17.62 20.49
C ILE A 88 -8.31 16.71 21.21
N ARG A 89 -8.05 15.52 20.65
CA ARG A 89 -7.06 14.56 21.17
C ARG A 89 -5.66 15.16 21.31
N LYS A 90 -5.24 16.01 20.36
CA LYS A 90 -3.93 16.68 20.37
C LYS A 90 -3.84 17.93 21.25
N ALA A 91 -4.96 18.51 21.66
CA ALA A 91 -4.95 19.74 22.42
C ALA A 91 -4.42 19.53 23.85
N ARG A 92 -3.52 20.41 24.30
CA ARG A 92 -2.97 20.37 25.68
C ARG A 92 -4.04 20.54 26.76
N ASN A 93 -5.13 21.23 26.43
CA ASN A 93 -6.27 21.48 27.31
C ASN A 93 -7.51 20.62 26.94
N SER A 94 -7.32 19.46 26.32
CA SER A 94 -8.40 18.54 25.92
C SER A 94 -9.30 18.13 27.08
N LEU A 95 -8.73 17.71 28.21
CA LEU A 95 -9.49 17.32 29.42
C LEU A 95 -10.34 18.48 29.95
N ALA A 96 -9.76 19.67 30.06
CA ALA A 96 -10.48 20.87 30.51
C ALA A 96 -11.62 21.26 29.55
N PHE A 97 -11.44 21.04 28.24
CA PHE A 97 -12.50 21.22 27.25
C PHE A 97 -13.63 20.21 27.46
N CYS A 98 -13.31 18.92 27.61
CA CYS A 98 -14.30 17.87 27.88
C CYS A 98 -15.08 18.11 29.17
N GLU A 99 -14.41 18.54 30.25
CA GLU A 99 -15.05 18.93 31.51
C GLU A 99 -15.98 20.13 31.34
N ALA A 100 -15.57 21.14 30.57
CA ALA A 100 -16.40 22.30 30.28
C ALA A 100 -17.66 21.92 29.47
N VAL A 101 -17.50 21.07 28.45
CA VAL A 101 -18.64 20.53 27.68
C VAL A 101 -19.59 19.78 28.61
N SER A 102 -19.09 18.88 29.46
CA SER A 102 -19.92 18.11 30.39
C SER A 102 -20.68 19.03 31.36
N ARG A 103 -19.98 20.00 31.96
CA ARG A 103 -20.59 20.97 32.89
C ARG A 103 -21.65 21.84 32.22
N GLU A 104 -21.43 22.29 30.98
CA GLU A 104 -22.27 23.30 30.33
C GLU A 104 -23.38 22.70 29.44
N THR A 105 -23.26 21.44 29.05
CA THR A 105 -24.23 20.76 28.17
C THR A 105 -24.82 19.48 28.77
N GLY A 106 -24.15 18.87 29.75
CA GLY A 106 -24.46 17.54 30.26
C GLY A 106 -24.02 16.39 29.34
N LEU A 107 -23.39 16.67 28.20
CA LEU A 107 -22.90 15.66 27.28
C LEU A 107 -21.53 15.13 27.73
N THR A 108 -21.34 13.82 27.61
CA THR A 108 -20.03 13.20 27.85
C THR A 108 -19.31 13.03 26.52
N VAL A 109 -18.15 13.66 26.37
CA VAL A 109 -17.31 13.57 25.18
C VAL A 109 -16.35 12.40 25.32
N GLN A 110 -16.42 11.46 24.37
CA GLN A 110 -15.51 10.33 24.26
C GLN A 110 -14.35 10.72 23.34
N LEU A 111 -13.13 10.83 23.89
CA LEU A 111 -11.93 11.02 23.09
C LEU A 111 -11.51 9.67 22.52
N ILE A 112 -11.58 9.52 21.20
CA ILE A 112 -11.27 8.24 20.53
C ILE A 112 -9.91 8.31 19.86
N GLY A 113 -9.22 7.17 19.75
CA GLY A 113 -7.98 7.03 19.00
C GLY A 113 -8.23 7.02 17.49
N GLY A 114 -7.18 7.25 16.69
CA GLY A 114 -7.30 7.24 15.23
C GLY A 114 -7.67 5.86 14.65
N GLU A 115 -7.27 4.77 15.31
CA GLU A 115 -7.67 3.42 14.90
C GLU A 115 -9.13 3.12 15.24
N THR A 116 -9.60 3.54 16.41
CA THR A 116 -11.02 3.49 16.78
C THR A 116 -11.88 4.32 15.83
N GLU A 117 -11.40 5.51 15.44
CA GLU A 117 -12.00 6.36 14.40
C GLU A 117 -12.09 5.60 13.07
N ALA A 118 -11.00 4.96 12.63
CA ALA A 118 -10.97 4.14 11.42
C ALA A 118 -11.97 2.97 11.48
N LEU A 119 -12.09 2.28 12.63
CA LEU A 119 -13.08 1.21 12.85
C LEU A 119 -14.51 1.69 12.69
N LEU A 120 -14.87 2.76 13.41
CA LEU A 120 -16.21 3.34 13.38
C LEU A 120 -16.56 3.76 11.95
N THR A 121 -15.64 4.47 11.30
CA THR A 121 -15.82 4.88 9.90
C THR A 121 -15.97 3.68 8.97
N PHE A 122 -15.21 2.60 9.15
CA PHE A 122 -15.39 1.38 8.36
C PHE A 122 -16.82 0.84 8.49
N TYR A 123 -17.35 0.70 9.70
CA TYR A 123 -18.71 0.19 9.90
C TYR A 123 -19.78 1.10 9.30
N GLY A 124 -19.62 2.42 9.42
CA GLY A 124 -20.56 3.37 8.81
C GLY A 124 -20.47 3.37 7.29
N ALA A 125 -19.27 3.51 6.72
CA ALA A 125 -19.06 3.64 5.28
C ALA A 125 -19.46 2.39 4.50
N THR A 126 -19.32 1.20 5.10
CA THR A 126 -19.68 -0.09 4.48
C THR A 126 -21.14 -0.49 4.68
N TYR A 127 -21.91 0.27 5.48
CA TYR A 127 -23.29 -0.08 5.84
C TYR A 127 -24.18 -0.43 4.64
N GLU A 128 -24.21 0.41 3.60
CA GLU A 128 -25.04 0.17 2.41
C GLU A 128 -24.56 -1.04 1.60
N ALA A 129 -23.25 -1.26 1.49
CA ALA A 129 -22.69 -2.42 0.79
C ALA A 129 -23.08 -3.73 1.51
N VAL A 130 -23.05 -3.72 2.84
CA VAL A 130 -23.50 -4.84 3.68
C VAL A 130 -25.01 -5.06 3.53
N ARG A 131 -25.81 -4.00 3.63
CA ARG A 131 -27.27 -4.05 3.56
C ARG A 131 -27.77 -4.55 2.19
N SER A 132 -27.09 -4.18 1.11
CA SER A 132 -27.40 -4.59 -0.25
C SER A 132 -26.75 -5.92 -0.66
N ASN A 133 -25.94 -6.53 0.22
CA ASN A 133 -25.17 -7.75 -0.06
C ASN A 133 -24.28 -7.62 -1.31
N THR A 134 -23.61 -6.47 -1.46
CA THR A 134 -22.73 -6.13 -2.59
C THR A 134 -21.27 -5.97 -2.15
N VAL A 135 -20.91 -6.46 -0.97
CA VAL A 135 -19.55 -6.34 -0.42
C VAL A 135 -18.54 -7.12 -1.27
N PRO A 136 -17.49 -6.48 -1.81
CA PRO A 136 -16.38 -7.17 -2.48
C PRO A 136 -15.59 -8.10 -1.56
N GLU A 137 -14.81 -9.02 -2.14
CA GLU A 137 -13.94 -9.91 -1.34
C GLU A 137 -12.92 -9.10 -0.52
N LEU A 138 -12.29 -8.09 -1.14
CA LEU A 138 -11.36 -7.18 -0.49
C LEU A 138 -11.82 -5.73 -0.68
N ILE A 139 -12.26 -5.11 0.40
CA ILE A 139 -12.79 -3.74 0.43
C ILE A 139 -11.86 -2.81 1.21
N GLY A 140 -11.72 -1.59 0.72
CA GLY A 140 -11.03 -0.51 1.41
C GLY A 140 -12.00 0.58 1.83
N VAL A 141 -11.72 1.24 2.95
CA VAL A 141 -12.38 2.49 3.35
C VAL A 141 -11.31 3.54 3.58
N MET A 142 -11.56 4.76 3.08
CA MET A 142 -10.81 5.95 3.46
C MET A 142 -11.76 7.00 4.06
N ASP A 143 -11.39 7.58 5.19
CA ASP A 143 -12.02 8.81 5.70
C ASP A 143 -11.07 9.97 5.49
N LEU A 144 -11.49 10.96 4.71
CA LEU A 144 -10.70 12.17 4.52
C LEU A 144 -11.19 13.28 5.45
N GLY A 145 -10.53 13.37 6.60
CA GLY A 145 -10.70 14.43 7.57
C GLY A 145 -9.91 15.70 7.24
N GLY A 146 -10.06 16.70 8.11
CA GLY A 146 -9.31 17.96 8.01
C GLY A 146 -7.87 17.85 8.52
N GLY A 147 -7.64 17.06 9.58
CA GLY A 147 -6.35 16.91 10.25
C GLY A 147 -5.69 15.54 10.07
N SER A 148 -6.48 14.52 9.78
CA SER A 148 -6.05 13.14 9.56
C SER A 148 -6.80 12.50 8.39
N THR A 149 -6.30 11.35 7.96
CA THR A 149 -6.95 10.44 7.02
C THR A 149 -6.88 9.04 7.60
N GLU A 150 -8.02 8.38 7.72
CA GLU A 150 -8.11 7.01 8.20
C GLU A 150 -8.21 6.07 6.99
N LEU A 151 -7.46 4.97 7.02
CA LEU A 151 -7.48 3.94 5.99
C LEU A 151 -7.74 2.58 6.64
N VAL A 152 -8.63 1.79 6.04
CA VAL A 152 -8.96 0.44 6.48
C VAL A 152 -9.00 -0.48 5.27
N THR A 153 -8.47 -1.69 5.40
CA THR A 153 -8.72 -2.79 4.46
C THR A 153 -9.35 -3.97 5.19
N ALA A 154 -10.31 -4.62 4.53
CA ALA A 154 -11.00 -5.76 5.08
C ALA A 154 -11.21 -6.85 4.03
N HIS A 155 -10.97 -8.10 4.42
CA HIS A 155 -11.26 -9.28 3.60
C HIS A 155 -12.52 -9.96 4.15
N HIS A 156 -13.57 -10.12 3.34
CA HIS A 156 -14.88 -10.59 3.77
C HIS A 156 -15.40 -9.89 5.04
N MET A 157 -15.38 -8.55 5.05
CA MET A 157 -15.76 -7.71 6.20
C MET A 157 -14.94 -7.90 7.48
N ARG A 158 -13.86 -8.70 7.46
CA ARG A 158 -12.89 -8.79 8.55
C ARG A 158 -11.75 -7.85 8.28
N ILE A 159 -11.61 -6.84 9.14
CA ILE A 159 -10.53 -5.86 9.05
C ILE A 159 -9.21 -6.60 9.24
N ASN A 160 -8.32 -6.45 8.26
CA ASN A 160 -7.00 -7.09 8.25
C ASN A 160 -5.86 -6.08 8.36
N TRP A 161 -6.15 -4.79 8.15
CA TRP A 161 -5.23 -3.69 8.35
C TRP A 161 -6.01 -2.38 8.46
N ARG A 162 -5.49 -1.45 9.26
CA ARG A 162 -5.99 -0.09 9.38
C ARG A 162 -4.89 0.84 9.85
N VAL A 163 -5.04 2.13 9.57
CA VAL A 163 -4.14 3.18 10.07
C VAL A 163 -4.87 4.51 10.08
N SER A 164 -4.52 5.39 11.02
CA SER A 164 -4.83 6.82 10.96
C SER A 164 -3.53 7.58 10.70
N VAL A 165 -3.50 8.36 9.63
CA VAL A 165 -2.34 9.19 9.29
C VAL A 165 -2.60 10.66 9.57
N PRO A 166 -1.63 11.41 10.11
CA PRO A 166 -1.78 12.83 10.45
C PRO A 166 -1.67 13.73 9.21
N LEU A 167 -2.47 13.42 8.19
CA LEU A 167 -2.55 14.07 6.89
C LEU A 167 -4.01 14.22 6.54
N GLY A 168 -4.51 15.46 6.40
CA GLY A 168 -5.89 15.74 6.00
C GLY A 168 -5.96 16.99 5.12
N SER A 169 -7.16 17.31 4.61
CA SER A 169 -7.35 18.42 3.66
C SER A 169 -6.95 19.78 4.23
N GLY A 170 -7.31 20.06 5.49
CA GLY A 170 -6.88 21.27 6.20
C GLY A 170 -5.37 21.30 6.44
N TRP A 171 -4.80 20.17 6.89
CA TRP A 171 -3.36 20.06 7.13
C TRP A 171 -2.52 20.35 5.89
N LEU A 172 -2.95 19.85 4.73
CA LEU A 172 -2.27 20.04 3.45
C LEU A 172 -2.48 21.46 2.91
N HIS A 173 -3.70 21.98 3.02
CA HIS A 173 -4.03 23.36 2.66
C HIS A 173 -3.13 24.36 3.41
N ASP A 174 -3.09 24.26 4.74
CA ASP A 174 -2.33 25.18 5.61
C ASP A 174 -0.80 25.14 5.36
N ARG A 175 -0.30 24.11 4.68
CA ARG A 175 1.15 23.93 4.42
C ARG A 175 1.57 24.23 2.99
N TYR A 176 0.75 23.87 2.02
CA TYR A 176 1.14 23.90 0.61
C TYR A 176 0.22 24.77 -0.25
N LEU A 177 -1.06 24.93 0.07
CA LEU A 177 -2.06 25.55 -0.82
C LEU A 177 -2.63 26.85 -0.25
N LEU A 178 -1.75 27.81 0.07
CA LEU A 178 -2.13 29.06 0.74
C LEU A 178 -2.77 30.12 -0.18
N ALA A 179 -2.57 30.01 -1.50
CA ALA A 179 -3.14 30.96 -2.47
C ALA A 179 -4.60 30.59 -2.81
N ASP A 180 -5.36 31.56 -3.33
CA ASP A 180 -6.75 31.40 -3.72
C ASP A 180 -7.03 32.09 -5.07
N PRO A 181 -7.18 31.33 -6.18
CA PRO A 181 -7.01 29.87 -6.25
C PRO A 181 -5.54 29.43 -6.03
N PRO A 182 -5.28 28.15 -5.71
CA PRO A 182 -3.92 27.63 -5.61
C PRO A 182 -3.13 27.82 -6.91
N SER A 183 -1.85 28.18 -6.79
CA SER A 183 -0.98 28.26 -7.97
C SER A 183 -0.54 26.88 -8.48
N GLN A 184 -0.14 26.79 -9.75
CA GLN A 184 0.41 25.56 -10.34
C GLN A 184 1.57 24.98 -9.52
N GLU A 185 2.51 25.82 -9.12
CA GLU A 185 3.66 25.40 -8.31
C GLU A 185 3.23 24.80 -6.96
N GLN A 186 2.22 25.38 -6.30
CA GLN A 186 1.70 24.86 -5.04
C GLN A 186 1.03 23.49 -5.21
N MET A 187 0.26 23.31 -6.29
CA MET A 187 -0.37 22.03 -6.62
C MET A 187 0.69 20.95 -6.90
N GLU A 188 1.70 21.26 -7.70
CA GLU A 188 2.80 20.33 -8.04
C GLU A 188 3.61 19.91 -6.80
N VAL A 189 3.95 20.87 -5.94
CA VAL A 189 4.69 20.58 -4.68
C VAL A 189 3.84 19.71 -3.74
N ALA A 190 2.55 20.02 -3.59
CA ALA A 190 1.65 19.22 -2.78
C ALA A 190 1.50 17.79 -3.33
N GLN A 191 1.36 17.64 -4.65
CA GLN A 191 1.27 16.34 -5.32
C GLN A 191 2.55 15.52 -5.13
N ALA A 192 3.73 16.11 -5.34
CA ALA A 192 5.02 15.44 -5.15
C ALA A 192 5.23 14.97 -3.69
N PHE A 193 4.80 15.79 -2.72
CA PHE A 193 4.80 15.41 -1.31
C PHE A 193 3.88 14.21 -1.06
N LEU A 194 2.63 14.25 -1.55
CA LEU A 194 1.65 13.19 -1.35
C LEU A 194 2.09 11.87 -2.01
N GLN A 195 2.63 11.94 -3.21
CA GLN A 195 3.19 10.78 -3.91
C GLN A 195 4.29 10.13 -3.06
N THR A 196 5.26 10.91 -2.59
CA THR A 196 6.34 10.40 -1.72
C THR A 196 5.79 9.82 -0.41
N TYR A 197 4.79 10.49 0.19
CA TYR A 197 4.19 10.10 1.45
C TYR A 197 3.45 8.75 1.34
N PHE A 198 2.60 8.60 0.33
CA PHE A 198 1.82 7.38 0.12
C PHE A 198 2.65 6.24 -0.48
N GLU A 199 3.65 6.52 -1.34
CA GLU A 199 4.64 5.51 -1.79
C GLU A 199 5.41 4.91 -0.60
N GLY A 200 5.71 5.73 0.41
CA GLY A 200 6.36 5.30 1.64
C GLY A 200 5.46 4.48 2.58
N MET A 201 4.15 4.43 2.35
CA MET A 201 3.18 3.69 3.15
C MET A 201 3.03 2.26 2.66
N GLN A 202 3.19 1.29 3.56
CA GLN A 202 2.91 -0.11 3.27
C GLN A 202 1.44 -0.39 3.52
N ILE A 203 0.62 -0.25 2.49
CA ILE A 203 -0.77 -0.73 2.50
C ILE A 203 -0.72 -2.21 2.06
N PRO A 204 -0.91 -3.18 2.99
CA PRO A 204 -0.59 -4.58 2.75
C PRO A 204 -1.48 -5.25 1.70
N TYR A 205 -2.71 -4.75 1.55
CA TYR A 205 -3.72 -5.29 0.64
C TYR A 205 -4.27 -4.16 -0.22
N ARG A 206 -4.21 -4.31 -1.54
CA ARG A 206 -4.82 -3.34 -2.48
C ARG A 206 -6.27 -3.73 -2.71
N PRO A 207 -7.25 -2.97 -2.20
CA PRO A 207 -8.65 -3.35 -2.32
C PRO A 207 -9.13 -3.24 -3.76
N GLU A 208 -10.13 -4.05 -4.10
CA GLU A 208 -10.81 -3.97 -5.42
C GLU A 208 -11.68 -2.72 -5.51
N THR A 209 -12.24 -2.31 -4.37
CA THR A 209 -13.07 -1.12 -4.24
C THR A 209 -12.63 -0.34 -3.01
N LEU A 210 -12.40 0.96 -3.20
CA LEU A 210 -12.20 1.90 -2.10
C LEU A 210 -13.46 2.75 -1.93
N ILE A 211 -14.01 2.76 -0.72
CA ILE A 211 -15.08 3.66 -0.32
C ILE A 211 -14.45 4.86 0.38
N ALA A 212 -14.59 6.05 -0.21
CA ALA A 212 -14.21 7.30 0.41
C ALA A 212 -15.39 7.91 1.17
N THR A 213 -15.11 8.47 2.34
CA THR A 213 -16.06 9.27 3.10
C THR A 213 -15.37 10.54 3.60
N GLY A 214 -16.12 11.37 4.33
CA GLY A 214 -15.66 12.67 4.82
C GLY A 214 -16.16 13.83 3.98
N GLY A 215 -16.01 15.04 4.53
CA GLY A 215 -16.56 16.26 3.94
C GLY A 215 -16.00 16.58 2.55
N SER A 216 -14.70 16.36 2.34
CA SER A 216 -14.04 16.62 1.06
C SER A 216 -14.54 15.66 -0.03
N ALA A 217 -14.58 14.35 0.22
CA ALA A 217 -15.03 13.36 -0.76
C ALA A 217 -16.49 13.61 -1.20
N ARG A 218 -17.39 13.89 -0.25
CA ARG A 218 -18.80 14.20 -0.54
C ARG A 218 -18.96 15.48 -1.35
N THR A 219 -18.27 16.56 -0.97
CA THR A 219 -18.37 17.82 -1.71
C THR A 219 -17.74 17.72 -3.11
N LEU A 220 -16.66 16.94 -3.29
CA LEU A 220 -16.08 16.69 -4.62
C LEU A 220 -17.04 15.90 -5.51
N LEU A 221 -17.67 14.84 -5.00
CA LEU A 221 -18.69 14.11 -5.75
C LEU A 221 -19.81 15.03 -6.22
N TRP A 222 -20.34 15.85 -5.31
CA TRP A 222 -21.38 16.81 -5.62
C TRP A 222 -20.92 17.84 -6.67
N LEU A 223 -19.70 18.39 -6.52
CA LEU A 223 -19.14 19.36 -7.47
C LEU A 223 -18.98 18.76 -8.87
N VAL A 224 -18.48 17.52 -8.97
CA VAL A 224 -18.36 16.81 -10.25
C VAL A 224 -19.74 16.59 -10.88
N GLN A 225 -20.74 16.21 -10.09
CA GLN A 225 -22.10 15.97 -10.60
C GLN A 225 -22.74 17.24 -11.19
N GLU A 226 -22.50 18.39 -10.57
CA GLU A 226 -23.04 19.68 -11.03
C GLU A 226 -22.22 20.29 -12.18
N ALA A 227 -20.89 20.26 -12.09
CA ALA A 227 -20.01 20.88 -13.08
C ALA A 227 -19.83 20.03 -14.34
N PHE A 228 -19.86 18.69 -14.20
CA PHE A 228 -19.57 17.72 -15.27
C PHE A 228 -20.62 16.60 -15.28
N PRO A 229 -21.89 16.92 -15.63
CA PRO A 229 -22.98 15.95 -15.57
C PRO A 229 -22.78 14.83 -16.60
N VAL A 230 -22.84 13.59 -16.12
CA VAL A 230 -22.78 12.37 -16.93
C VAL A 230 -23.96 11.47 -16.53
N PRO A 231 -24.67 10.86 -17.49
CA PRO A 231 -25.72 9.89 -17.18
C PRO A 231 -25.17 8.73 -16.31
N GLU A 232 -25.93 8.32 -15.29
CA GLU A 232 -25.66 7.10 -14.50
C GLU A 232 -24.37 7.06 -13.66
N ARG A 233 -23.72 8.20 -13.38
CA ARG A 233 -22.48 8.29 -12.55
C ARG A 233 -22.58 7.59 -11.18
N GLY A 234 -23.76 7.59 -10.58
CA GLY A 234 -23.96 7.10 -9.22
C GLY A 234 -23.12 7.87 -8.20
N ALA A 235 -22.77 7.20 -7.09
CA ALA A 235 -21.91 7.76 -6.04
C ALA A 235 -20.43 7.41 -6.26
N SER A 236 -19.93 7.60 -7.49
CA SER A 236 -18.55 7.24 -7.86
C SER A 236 -17.75 8.42 -8.38
N LEU A 237 -16.44 8.41 -8.08
CA LEU A 237 -15.44 9.36 -8.58
C LEU A 237 -14.34 8.60 -9.32
N SER A 238 -13.99 9.03 -10.53
CA SER A 238 -12.84 8.52 -11.27
C SER A 238 -11.63 9.44 -11.13
N LEU A 239 -10.43 8.94 -11.48
CA LEU A 239 -9.23 9.78 -11.60
C LEU A 239 -9.43 10.95 -12.58
N ALA A 240 -10.19 10.73 -13.65
CA ALA A 240 -10.48 11.78 -14.63
C ALA A 240 -11.37 12.88 -14.01
N ASP A 241 -12.36 12.51 -13.20
CA ASP A 241 -13.21 13.47 -12.51
C ASP A 241 -12.43 14.29 -11.48
N LEU A 242 -11.53 13.67 -10.74
CA LEU A 242 -10.68 14.37 -9.77
C LEU A 242 -9.77 15.38 -10.48
N ARG A 243 -9.17 15.03 -11.61
CA ARG A 243 -8.38 15.96 -12.43
C ARG A 243 -9.22 17.14 -12.94
N GLN A 244 -10.45 16.88 -13.41
CA GLN A 244 -11.36 17.97 -13.81
C GLN A 244 -11.71 18.89 -12.64
N CYS A 245 -11.91 18.33 -11.43
CA CYS A 245 -12.08 19.13 -10.23
C CYS A 245 -10.83 19.93 -9.87
N GLU A 246 -9.65 19.34 -9.95
CA GLU A 246 -8.37 20.01 -9.69
C GLU A 246 -8.20 21.22 -10.62
N ASP A 247 -8.40 21.03 -11.93
CA ASP A 247 -8.30 22.10 -12.93
C ASP A 247 -9.30 23.24 -12.63
N LEU A 248 -10.57 22.90 -12.36
CA LEU A 248 -11.62 23.87 -12.05
C LEU A 248 -11.31 24.66 -10.77
N LEU A 249 -10.87 23.96 -9.72
CA LEU A 249 -10.55 24.56 -8.42
C LEU A 249 -9.25 25.37 -8.45
N GLN A 250 -8.40 25.14 -9.45
CA GLN A 250 -7.21 25.94 -9.72
C GLN A 250 -7.52 27.18 -10.57
N GLU A 251 -8.57 27.13 -11.39
CA GLU A 251 -8.96 28.26 -12.23
C GLU A 251 -9.70 29.35 -11.44
N TRP A 252 -10.60 28.96 -10.52
CA TRP A 252 -11.51 29.91 -9.86
C TRP A 252 -11.23 30.07 -8.36
N PRO A 253 -11.23 31.32 -7.84
CA PRO A 253 -11.18 31.56 -6.41
C PRO A 253 -12.36 30.91 -5.67
N ALA A 254 -12.17 30.59 -4.40
CA ALA A 254 -13.18 29.98 -3.54
C ALA A 254 -14.50 30.76 -3.51
N ALA A 255 -14.46 32.09 -3.54
CA ALA A 255 -15.65 32.94 -3.60
C ALA A 255 -16.49 32.70 -4.88
N THR A 256 -15.83 32.48 -6.03
CA THR A 256 -16.50 32.16 -7.30
C THR A 256 -17.08 30.75 -7.28
N ILE A 257 -16.39 29.79 -6.65
CA ILE A 257 -16.93 28.45 -6.42
C ILE A 257 -18.20 28.53 -5.56
N THR A 258 -18.18 29.35 -4.51
CA THR A 258 -19.37 29.58 -3.67
C THR A 258 -20.52 30.19 -4.44
N GLU A 259 -20.27 31.23 -5.23
CA GLU A 259 -21.31 31.88 -6.01
C GLU A 259 -21.98 30.93 -7.02
N ARG A 260 -21.17 30.12 -7.71
CA ARG A 260 -21.66 29.25 -8.79
C ARG A 260 -22.28 27.95 -8.31
N TYR A 261 -21.75 27.40 -7.23
CA TYR A 261 -22.07 26.06 -6.78
C TYR A 261 -22.66 26.02 -5.37
N GLY A 262 -22.81 27.14 -4.67
CA GLY A 262 -23.37 27.15 -3.31
C GLY A 262 -22.51 26.43 -2.27
N ILE A 263 -21.28 26.04 -2.59
CA ILE A 263 -20.34 25.44 -1.65
C ILE A 263 -19.82 26.56 -0.72
N PRO A 264 -19.95 26.46 0.61
CA PRO A 264 -19.45 27.49 1.52
C PRO A 264 -17.97 27.82 1.27
N GLU A 265 -17.59 29.09 1.26
CA GLU A 265 -16.23 29.53 0.85
C GLU A 265 -15.13 28.83 1.64
N VAL A 266 -15.34 28.65 2.95
CA VAL A 266 -14.40 27.93 3.83
C VAL A 266 -14.21 26.47 3.38
N ARG A 267 -15.27 25.81 2.89
CA ARG A 267 -15.16 24.45 2.33
C ARG A 267 -14.48 24.49 0.97
N ALA A 268 -14.84 25.44 0.10
CA ALA A 268 -14.25 25.57 -1.24
C ALA A 268 -12.71 25.74 -1.17
N ARG A 269 -12.19 26.52 -0.21
CA ARG A 269 -10.75 26.67 0.04
C ARG A 269 -10.01 25.36 0.36
N LEU A 270 -10.71 24.36 0.92
CA LEU A 270 -10.13 23.08 1.32
C LEU A 270 -10.25 21.99 0.24
N LEU A 271 -11.06 22.18 -0.79
CA LEU A 271 -11.31 21.18 -1.82
C LEU A 271 -10.08 20.83 -2.66
N PRO A 272 -9.20 21.77 -3.08
CA PRO A 272 -8.00 21.42 -3.85
C PRO A 272 -7.13 20.40 -3.10
N ALA A 273 -6.92 20.62 -1.80
CA ALA A 273 -6.17 19.69 -0.95
C ALA A 273 -6.85 18.32 -0.85
N GLY A 274 -8.18 18.30 -0.73
CA GLY A 274 -8.91 17.05 -0.66
C GLY A 274 -8.87 16.25 -1.96
N ALA A 275 -8.97 16.92 -3.11
CA ALA A 275 -8.87 16.29 -4.42
C ALA A 275 -7.50 15.63 -4.61
N LEU A 276 -6.43 16.36 -4.31
CA LEU A 276 -5.06 15.86 -4.40
C LEU A 276 -4.80 14.64 -3.50
N ILE A 277 -5.31 14.63 -2.26
CA ILE A 277 -5.14 13.50 -1.33
C ILE A 277 -5.82 12.25 -1.87
N ILE A 278 -7.07 12.37 -2.34
CA ILE A 278 -7.82 11.25 -2.90
C ILE A 278 -7.13 10.75 -4.17
N HIS A 279 -6.75 11.66 -5.07
CA HIS A 279 -6.05 11.34 -6.33
C HIS A 279 -4.76 10.57 -6.06
N ALA A 280 -3.88 11.07 -5.20
CA ALA A 280 -2.61 10.42 -4.88
C ALA A 280 -2.81 9.03 -4.25
N LEU A 281 -3.82 8.86 -3.40
CA LEU A 281 -4.11 7.55 -2.82
C LEU A 281 -4.67 6.56 -3.86
N MET A 282 -5.54 7.03 -4.75
CA MET A 282 -6.04 6.21 -5.88
C MET A 282 -4.89 5.75 -6.76
N GLU A 283 -3.94 6.63 -7.11
CA GLU A 283 -2.74 6.25 -7.88
C GLU A 283 -1.89 5.22 -7.14
N GLN A 284 -1.66 5.41 -5.84
CA GLN A 284 -0.88 4.47 -5.03
C GLN A 284 -1.52 3.07 -4.93
N LEU A 285 -2.85 3.02 -4.86
CA LEU A 285 -3.61 1.77 -4.84
C LEU A 285 -3.80 1.18 -6.24
N GLY A 286 -3.56 1.96 -7.29
CA GLY A 286 -3.78 1.56 -8.68
C GLY A 286 -5.27 1.49 -9.05
N LEU A 287 -6.09 2.34 -8.44
CA LEU A 287 -7.53 2.42 -8.66
C LEU A 287 -7.86 3.52 -9.65
N SER A 288 -8.70 3.20 -10.65
CA SER A 288 -9.23 4.18 -11.60
C SER A 288 -10.50 4.87 -11.09
N THR A 289 -11.24 4.21 -10.19
CA THR A 289 -12.49 4.69 -9.60
C THR A 289 -12.59 4.37 -8.12
N ILE A 290 -13.36 5.19 -7.39
CA ILE A 290 -13.74 4.98 -6.00
C ILE A 290 -15.24 5.19 -5.83
N GLN A 291 -15.80 4.61 -4.78
CA GLN A 291 -17.16 4.91 -4.32
C GLN A 291 -17.09 6.00 -3.25
N VAL A 292 -18.09 6.85 -3.16
CA VAL A 292 -18.22 7.86 -2.11
C VAL A 292 -19.44 7.53 -1.26
N SER A 293 -19.23 7.38 0.04
CA SER A 293 -20.32 7.11 0.99
C SER A 293 -20.82 8.41 1.63
N SER A 294 -22.13 8.49 1.84
CA SER A 294 -22.74 9.51 2.71
C SER A 294 -22.55 9.19 4.19
N HIS A 295 -22.20 7.94 4.52
CA HIS A 295 -22.03 7.44 5.88
C HIS A 295 -20.55 7.38 6.28
N GLY A 296 -20.26 7.54 7.56
CA GLY A 296 -18.92 7.50 8.12
C GLY A 296 -18.95 7.26 9.63
N ILE A 297 -18.10 7.98 10.37
CA ILE A 297 -17.90 7.77 11.80
C ILE A 297 -19.18 7.83 12.64
N ARG A 298 -20.11 8.73 12.31
CA ARG A 298 -21.34 8.99 13.10
C ARG A 298 -22.28 7.79 13.03
N GLU A 299 -22.52 7.31 11.82
CA GLU A 299 -23.33 6.13 11.55
C GLU A 299 -22.69 4.88 12.11
N GLY A 300 -21.37 4.75 11.96
CA GLY A 300 -20.60 3.70 12.62
C GLY A 300 -20.77 3.71 14.14
N THR A 301 -20.72 4.88 14.77
CA THR A 301 -20.92 5.05 16.21
C THR A 301 -22.31 4.57 16.64
N LEU A 302 -23.35 4.92 15.89
CA LEU A 302 -24.72 4.45 16.16
C LEU A 302 -24.83 2.92 15.99
N LEU A 303 -24.32 2.36 14.90
CA LEU A 303 -24.39 0.93 14.61
C LEU A 303 -23.64 0.09 15.65
N VAL A 304 -22.44 0.52 16.04
CA VAL A 304 -21.63 -0.14 17.06
C VAL A 304 -22.30 -0.01 18.43
N TYR A 305 -22.82 1.16 18.79
CA TYR A 305 -23.57 1.33 20.04
C TYR A 305 -24.79 0.41 20.09
N GLU A 306 -25.53 0.27 18.99
CA GLU A 306 -26.68 -0.65 18.95
C GLU A 306 -26.27 -2.10 19.15
N ARG A 307 -25.11 -2.49 18.62
CA ARG A 307 -24.62 -3.85 18.73
C ARG A 307 -24.10 -4.19 20.13
N TYR A 308 -23.49 -3.23 20.81
CA TYR A 308 -22.69 -3.49 22.01
C TYR A 308 -23.18 -2.74 23.27
N GLY A 309 -24.18 -1.87 23.14
CA GLY A 309 -24.74 -1.07 24.21
C GLY A 309 -23.70 -0.12 24.82
N THR A 310 -23.79 0.10 26.13
CA THR A 310 -22.93 1.05 26.85
C THR A 310 -21.44 0.66 26.87
N ARG A 311 -21.11 -0.60 26.56
CA ARG A 311 -19.72 -1.12 26.50
C ARG A 311 -19.09 -1.04 25.12
N TRP A 312 -19.73 -0.36 24.18
CA TRP A 312 -19.28 -0.26 22.79
C TRP A 312 -17.83 0.21 22.65
N LEU A 313 -17.41 1.22 23.42
CA LEU A 313 -16.06 1.77 23.33
C LEU A 313 -15.03 0.80 23.92
N GLU A 314 -15.29 0.24 25.11
CA GLU A 314 -14.42 -0.77 25.75
C GLU A 314 -14.19 -1.98 24.83
N LEU A 315 -15.23 -2.44 24.13
CA LEU A 315 -15.13 -3.61 23.24
C LEU A 315 -14.38 -3.29 21.95
N LEU A 316 -14.50 -2.07 21.40
CA LEU A 316 -13.69 -1.64 20.27
C LEU A 316 -12.21 -1.50 20.65
N GLU A 317 -11.92 -0.96 21.83
CA GLU A 317 -10.56 -0.86 22.36
C GLU A 317 -9.97 -2.26 22.61
N GLN A 318 -10.76 -3.24 23.07
CA GLN A 318 -10.32 -4.64 23.17
C GLN A 318 -10.09 -5.29 21.81
N GLU A 319 -10.92 -5.01 20.81
CA GLU A 319 -10.71 -5.49 19.43
C GLU A 319 -9.43 -4.88 18.83
N GLU A 320 -9.14 -3.62 19.14
CA GLU A 320 -7.89 -2.94 18.84
C GLU A 320 -6.69 -3.58 19.55
N GLU A 321 -6.79 -3.85 20.84
CA GLU A 321 -5.75 -4.56 21.60
C GLU A 321 -5.53 -5.99 21.08
N LEU A 322 -6.57 -6.72 20.67
CA LEU A 322 -6.46 -8.08 20.14
C LEU A 322 -5.78 -8.12 18.78
N LEU A 323 -6.14 -7.22 17.86
CA LEU A 323 -5.48 -7.08 16.55
C LEU A 323 -4.01 -6.67 16.71
N ASN A 324 -3.73 -5.72 17.61
CA ASN A 324 -2.37 -5.32 17.93
C ASN A 324 -1.60 -6.45 18.63
N ALA A 325 -2.23 -7.20 19.53
CA ALA A 325 -1.64 -8.37 20.20
C ALA A 325 -1.44 -9.58 19.28
N GLU A 326 -2.18 -9.72 18.19
CA GLU A 326 -1.89 -10.73 17.16
C GLU A 326 -0.60 -10.37 16.39
N GLN A 327 -0.43 -9.10 16.00
CA GLN A 327 0.79 -8.63 15.33
C GLN A 327 2.01 -8.58 16.27
N GLN A 328 1.80 -8.14 17.52
CA GLN A 328 2.81 -8.06 18.56
C GLN A 328 3.12 -9.44 19.15
N GLY A 329 2.13 -10.34 19.23
CA GLY A 329 2.28 -11.73 19.63
C GLY A 329 3.05 -12.57 18.62
N GLU A 330 3.02 -12.24 17.32
CA GLU A 330 3.94 -12.83 16.33
C GLU A 330 5.38 -12.37 16.52
N ALA A 331 5.60 -11.10 16.86
CA ALA A 331 6.93 -10.55 17.18
C ALA A 331 7.50 -11.13 18.49
N GLU A 332 6.69 -11.16 19.57
CA GLU A 332 7.05 -11.74 20.86
C GLU A 332 7.25 -13.27 20.78
N ARG A 333 6.45 -13.97 19.96
CA ARG A 333 6.71 -15.39 19.65
C ARG A 333 7.98 -15.58 18.85
N MET A 334 8.31 -14.74 17.88
CA MET A 334 9.60 -14.82 17.17
C MET A 334 10.81 -14.53 18.08
N LEU A 335 10.65 -13.63 19.05
CA LEU A 335 11.69 -13.31 20.04
C LEU A 335 11.87 -14.43 21.09
N SER A 336 10.80 -15.18 21.41
CA SER A 336 10.83 -16.29 22.36
C SER A 336 11.14 -17.66 21.73
N GLU A 337 10.86 -17.84 20.44
CA GLU A 337 11.24 -19.02 19.66
C GLU A 337 12.75 -19.05 19.42
N SER A 338 13.33 -20.26 19.47
CA SER A 338 14.68 -20.49 18.97
C SER A 338 14.73 -20.29 17.44
N PHE A 339 15.91 -19.97 16.91
CA PHE A 339 16.11 -19.79 15.47
C PHE A 339 15.58 -21.01 14.67
N GLY A 340 15.81 -22.23 15.17
CA GLY A 340 15.30 -23.45 14.54
C GLY A 340 13.76 -23.52 14.47
N GLU A 341 13.05 -23.11 15.51
CA GLU A 341 11.58 -23.10 15.58
C GLU A 341 10.99 -22.07 14.62
N THR A 342 11.50 -20.83 14.66
CA THR A 342 11.11 -19.78 13.72
C THR A 342 11.36 -20.21 12.27
N GLY A 343 12.49 -20.86 11.99
CA GLY A 343 12.79 -21.39 10.66
C GLY A 343 11.78 -22.43 10.19
N ARG A 344 11.39 -23.39 11.04
CA ARG A 344 10.37 -24.41 10.69
C ARG A 344 9.02 -23.75 10.39
N ARG A 345 8.62 -22.76 11.19
CA ARG A 345 7.37 -22.01 11.00
C ARG A 345 7.36 -21.20 9.71
N LEU A 346 8.39 -20.38 9.47
CA LEU A 346 8.48 -19.55 8.27
C LEU A 346 8.52 -20.38 6.98
N LEU A 347 9.22 -21.53 6.99
CA LEU A 347 9.21 -22.45 5.84
C LEU A 347 7.82 -23.02 5.56
N ARG A 348 7.06 -23.35 6.61
CA ARG A 348 5.66 -23.81 6.50
C ARG A 348 4.76 -22.71 5.95
N GLU A 349 4.80 -21.54 6.55
CA GLU A 349 3.96 -20.40 6.18
C GLU A 349 4.14 -20.01 4.71
N TRP A 350 5.39 -19.83 4.27
CA TRP A 350 5.66 -19.47 2.88
C TRP A 350 5.39 -20.60 1.89
N ALA A 351 5.50 -21.87 2.30
CA ALA A 351 5.05 -22.99 1.46
C ALA A 351 3.52 -22.99 1.29
N LEU A 352 2.76 -22.69 2.34
CA LEU A 352 1.30 -22.54 2.25
C LEU A 352 0.91 -21.33 1.40
N LYS A 353 1.61 -20.20 1.53
CA LYS A 353 1.41 -19.02 0.67
C LYS A 353 1.71 -19.32 -0.81
N VAL A 354 2.68 -20.17 -1.12
CA VAL A 354 2.90 -20.65 -2.50
C VAL A 354 1.71 -21.48 -2.98
N GLU A 355 1.24 -22.40 -2.14
CA GLU A 355 0.11 -23.28 -2.48
C GLU A 355 -1.21 -22.52 -2.69
N ALA A 356 -1.45 -21.46 -1.91
CA ALA A 356 -2.67 -20.66 -2.00
C ALA A 356 -2.91 -20.02 -3.39
N TRP A 357 -1.86 -19.88 -4.21
CA TRP A 357 -1.98 -19.33 -5.57
C TRP A 357 -2.09 -20.40 -6.65
N ARG A 358 -1.97 -21.68 -6.30
CA ARG A 358 -1.98 -22.80 -7.26
C ARG A 358 -3.22 -22.78 -8.15
N GLU A 359 -4.40 -22.84 -7.54
CA GLU A 359 -5.67 -22.97 -8.28
C GLU A 359 -5.86 -21.80 -9.24
N LYS A 360 -5.53 -20.57 -8.81
CA LYS A 360 -5.59 -19.37 -9.65
C LYS A 360 -4.59 -19.40 -10.81
N VAL A 361 -3.40 -19.96 -10.61
CA VAL A 361 -2.42 -20.14 -11.69
C VAL A 361 -2.87 -21.22 -12.68
N GLU A 362 -3.43 -22.32 -12.18
CA GLU A 362 -3.97 -23.42 -13.00
C GLU A 362 -5.19 -22.99 -13.82
N ALA A 363 -6.06 -22.13 -13.27
CA ALA A 363 -7.22 -21.58 -13.95
C ALA A 363 -6.87 -20.61 -15.10
N ASN A 364 -5.65 -20.04 -15.09
CA ASN A 364 -5.18 -19.08 -16.09
C ASN A 364 -6.12 -17.87 -16.32
N GLU A 365 -6.87 -17.47 -15.29
CA GLU A 365 -7.85 -16.38 -15.38
C GLU A 365 -7.17 -14.99 -15.25
N ASP A 366 -6.02 -14.92 -14.58
CA ASP A 366 -5.31 -13.67 -14.29
C ASP A 366 -3.77 -13.84 -14.28
N SER A 367 -3.06 -12.99 -15.04
CA SER A 367 -1.60 -12.91 -15.07
C SER A 367 -0.97 -12.56 -13.70
N GLU A 368 -1.72 -11.92 -12.80
CA GLU A 368 -1.25 -11.58 -11.46
C GLU A 368 -1.11 -12.80 -10.55
N ALA A 369 -1.84 -13.90 -10.79
CA ALA A 369 -1.69 -15.12 -9.99
C ALA A 369 -0.26 -15.70 -10.10
N VAL A 370 0.29 -15.75 -11.31
CA VAL A 370 1.69 -16.18 -11.55
C VAL A 370 2.67 -15.24 -10.85
N HIS A 371 2.40 -13.93 -10.89
CA HIS A 371 3.23 -12.94 -10.21
C HIS A 371 3.25 -13.16 -8.69
N LYS A 372 2.09 -13.33 -8.05
CA LYS A 372 1.95 -13.53 -6.61
C LYS A 372 2.59 -14.85 -6.16
N MET A 373 2.37 -15.96 -6.88
CA MET A 373 3.02 -17.25 -6.61
C MET A 373 4.55 -17.15 -6.74
N ARG A 374 5.05 -16.40 -7.74
CA ARG A 374 6.49 -16.12 -7.92
C ARG A 374 7.06 -15.31 -6.75
N VAL A 375 6.32 -14.33 -6.23
CA VAL A 375 6.71 -13.55 -5.05
C VAL A 375 6.79 -14.44 -3.81
N ALA A 376 5.77 -15.25 -3.54
CA ALA A 376 5.76 -16.19 -2.42
C ALA A 376 6.93 -17.20 -2.52
N THR A 377 7.20 -17.72 -3.73
CA THR A 377 8.33 -18.63 -3.97
C THR A 377 9.68 -17.95 -3.73
N ARG A 378 9.83 -16.66 -4.09
CA ARG A 378 11.05 -15.87 -3.79
C ARG A 378 11.25 -15.68 -2.30
N ARG A 379 10.19 -15.42 -1.54
CA ARG A 379 10.22 -15.29 -0.07
C ARG A 379 10.56 -16.62 0.60
N LEU A 380 9.96 -17.72 0.17
CA LEU A 380 10.34 -19.08 0.61
C LEU A 380 11.83 -19.34 0.37
N ARG A 381 12.38 -18.95 -0.79
CA ARG A 381 13.81 -19.07 -1.07
C ARG A 381 14.69 -18.19 -0.18
N ALA A 382 14.20 -17.03 0.24
CA ALA A 382 14.91 -16.14 1.16
C ALA A 382 14.97 -16.74 2.57
N VAL A 383 13.84 -17.25 3.07
CA VAL A 383 13.78 -18.05 4.31
C VAL A 383 14.77 -19.20 4.19
N MET A 384 14.71 -19.96 3.09
CA MET A 384 15.65 -21.05 2.87
C MET A 384 17.10 -20.54 2.98
N GLY A 385 17.47 -19.50 2.24
CA GLY A 385 18.81 -18.92 2.32
C GLY A 385 19.31 -18.65 3.76
N ALA A 386 18.47 -18.10 4.62
CA ALA A 386 18.81 -17.77 6.01
C ALA A 386 19.05 -19.01 6.90
N TYR A 387 18.41 -20.14 6.60
CA TYR A 387 18.46 -21.36 7.43
C TYR A 387 19.33 -22.48 6.84
N HIS A 388 20.07 -22.20 5.75
CA HIS A 388 20.91 -23.21 5.08
C HIS A 388 21.90 -23.89 6.04
N ASP A 389 22.59 -23.12 6.88
CA ASP A 389 23.70 -23.61 7.71
C ASP A 389 23.23 -24.47 8.89
N VAL A 390 21.96 -24.35 9.27
CA VAL A 390 21.34 -25.14 10.33
C VAL A 390 20.50 -26.31 9.80
N SER A 391 20.52 -26.52 8.49
CA SER A 391 19.68 -27.51 7.83
C SER A 391 20.34 -28.88 7.64
N ARG A 392 19.52 -29.91 7.44
CA ARG A 392 19.96 -31.26 7.02
C ARG A 392 20.33 -31.25 5.54
N PRO A 393 21.62 -31.38 5.15
CA PRO A 393 22.06 -31.08 3.79
C PRO A 393 21.35 -31.89 2.70
N ARG A 394 21.07 -33.17 2.96
CA ARG A 394 20.39 -34.07 2.00
C ARG A 394 18.94 -33.67 1.76
N LYS A 395 18.17 -33.38 2.82
CA LYS A 395 16.75 -33.00 2.73
C LYS A 395 16.63 -31.58 2.17
N TRP A 396 17.50 -30.69 2.65
CA TRP A 396 17.61 -29.32 2.17
C TRP A 396 17.85 -29.22 0.67
N LYS A 397 18.86 -29.94 0.15
CA LYS A 397 19.16 -29.96 -1.29
C LYS A 397 17.98 -30.47 -2.12
N LYS A 398 17.22 -31.45 -1.63
CA LYS A 398 16.01 -31.97 -2.31
C LYS A 398 14.89 -30.93 -2.33
N ALA A 399 14.59 -30.29 -1.19
CA ALA A 399 13.59 -29.23 -1.11
C ALA A 399 13.98 -28.04 -2.01
N LEU A 400 15.23 -27.58 -1.90
CA LEU A 400 15.74 -26.44 -2.65
C LEU A 400 15.70 -26.70 -4.16
N ARG A 401 15.96 -27.93 -4.61
CA ARG A 401 15.83 -28.29 -6.03
C ARG A 401 14.39 -28.09 -6.53
N ARG A 402 13.39 -28.59 -5.80
CA ARG A 402 11.97 -28.42 -6.15
C ARG A 402 11.56 -26.95 -6.15
N VAL A 403 11.94 -26.19 -5.13
CA VAL A 403 11.61 -24.75 -5.05
C VAL A 403 12.31 -23.96 -6.17
N LYS A 404 13.55 -24.31 -6.55
CA LYS A 404 14.26 -23.68 -7.67
C LYS A 404 13.60 -24.01 -9.01
N GLU A 405 13.13 -25.23 -9.18
CA GLU A 405 12.45 -25.67 -10.39
C GLU A 405 11.10 -24.96 -10.56
N LEU A 406 10.28 -24.92 -9.51
CA LEU A 406 9.06 -24.11 -9.48
C LEU A 406 9.34 -22.63 -9.76
N ALA A 407 10.38 -22.05 -9.14
CA ALA A 407 10.78 -20.66 -9.38
C ALA A 407 11.24 -20.40 -10.82
N ARG A 408 11.78 -21.42 -11.50
CA ARG A 408 12.17 -21.35 -12.91
C ARG A 408 10.92 -21.37 -13.79
N MET A 409 9.99 -22.32 -13.58
CA MET A 409 8.73 -22.39 -14.33
C MET A 409 7.92 -21.09 -14.21
N LEU A 410 7.76 -20.57 -12.99
CA LEU A 410 7.12 -19.27 -12.72
C LEU A 410 7.90 -18.09 -13.32
N GLY A 411 9.23 -18.22 -13.45
CA GLY A 411 10.10 -17.25 -14.10
C GLY A 411 9.80 -17.18 -15.60
N ASN A 412 9.89 -18.32 -16.27
CA ASN A 412 9.68 -18.44 -17.72
C ASN A 412 8.29 -17.94 -18.12
N ALA A 413 7.25 -18.25 -17.34
CA ALA A 413 5.92 -17.69 -17.58
C ALA A 413 5.87 -16.16 -17.39
N ARG A 414 6.47 -15.60 -16.32
CA ARG A 414 6.31 -14.17 -15.97
C ARG A 414 7.31 -13.22 -16.65
N ASP A 415 8.45 -13.71 -17.13
CA ASP A 415 9.53 -12.85 -17.62
C ASP A 415 9.12 -12.09 -18.90
N SER A 416 8.31 -12.69 -19.78
CA SER A 416 7.66 -11.97 -20.89
C SER A 416 6.79 -10.81 -20.43
N ASP A 417 5.97 -10.97 -19.39
CA ASP A 417 5.11 -9.88 -18.91
C ASP A 417 5.93 -8.70 -18.38
N VAL A 418 7.04 -8.98 -17.70
CA VAL A 418 7.96 -7.95 -17.19
C VAL A 418 8.59 -7.19 -18.34
N ILE A 419 9.07 -7.89 -19.38
CA ILE A 419 9.65 -7.28 -20.58
C ILE A 419 8.58 -6.47 -21.33
N SER A 420 7.37 -7.02 -21.54
CA SER A 420 6.25 -6.35 -22.20
C SER A 420 5.82 -5.06 -21.48
N LYS A 421 5.78 -5.10 -20.14
CA LYS A 421 5.51 -3.90 -19.30
C LYS A 421 6.61 -2.86 -19.46
N HIS A 422 7.87 -3.28 -19.50
CA HIS A 422 8.99 -2.36 -19.70
C HIS A 422 8.95 -1.72 -21.11
N ILE A 423 8.66 -2.51 -22.15
CA ILE A 423 8.51 -2.02 -23.53
C ILE A 423 7.36 -1.02 -23.65
N ALA A 424 6.26 -1.19 -22.90
CA ALA A 424 5.11 -0.27 -22.93
C ALA A 424 5.48 1.18 -22.58
N GLN A 425 6.54 1.39 -21.79
CA GLN A 425 7.04 2.73 -21.45
C GLN A 425 7.58 3.51 -22.66
N TYR A 426 7.93 2.81 -23.74
CA TYR A 426 8.46 3.40 -24.96
C TYR A 426 7.40 3.60 -26.05
N GLN A 427 6.14 3.26 -25.79
CA GLN A 427 5.03 3.48 -26.72
C GLN A 427 4.56 4.94 -26.74
N VAL A 428 4.75 5.66 -25.64
CA VAL A 428 4.46 7.08 -25.56
C VAL A 428 5.45 7.83 -26.45
N GLU A 429 4.91 8.61 -27.41
CA GLU A 429 5.65 9.37 -28.43
C GLU A 429 6.51 8.49 -29.36
N ALA A 430 6.09 7.24 -29.58
CA ALA A 430 6.77 6.36 -30.53
C ALA A 430 6.57 6.83 -31.98
N SER A 431 7.63 6.77 -32.79
CA SER A 431 7.52 6.91 -34.23
C SER A 431 6.68 5.75 -34.80
N PRO A 432 6.04 5.90 -35.98
CA PRO A 432 5.33 4.80 -36.63
C PRO A 432 6.21 3.56 -36.86
N ALA A 433 7.52 3.76 -37.08
CA ALA A 433 8.47 2.65 -37.17
C ALA A 433 8.65 1.97 -35.81
N GLN A 434 8.89 2.75 -34.73
CA GLN A 434 9.00 2.23 -33.37
C GLN A 434 7.75 1.46 -32.94
N GLU A 435 6.56 1.96 -33.25
CA GLU A 435 5.31 1.26 -32.98
C GLU A 435 5.26 -0.11 -33.66
N ALA A 436 5.64 -0.18 -34.95
CA ALA A 436 5.70 -1.44 -35.69
C ALA A 436 6.67 -2.44 -35.04
N GLY A 437 7.90 -2.00 -34.71
CA GLY A 437 8.89 -2.85 -34.03
C GLY A 437 8.46 -3.30 -32.64
N ILE A 438 7.86 -2.41 -31.84
CA ILE A 438 7.31 -2.73 -30.52
C ILE A 438 6.17 -3.75 -30.63
N HIS A 439 5.25 -3.56 -31.57
CA HIS A 439 4.12 -4.45 -31.79
C HIS A 439 4.60 -5.86 -32.17
N TRP A 440 5.56 -5.96 -33.10
CA TRP A 440 6.18 -7.22 -33.49
C TRP A 440 6.80 -7.95 -32.30
N LEU A 441 7.59 -7.23 -31.49
CA LEU A 441 8.27 -7.81 -30.33
C LEU A 441 7.27 -8.26 -29.24
N LYS A 442 6.24 -7.45 -28.96
CA LYS A 442 5.18 -7.81 -28.01
C LYS A 442 4.43 -9.06 -28.45
N GLY A 443 4.09 -9.19 -29.73
CA GLY A 443 3.41 -10.37 -30.26
C GLY A 443 4.21 -11.67 -30.03
N ARG A 444 5.54 -11.61 -30.16
CA ARG A 444 6.42 -12.75 -29.88
C ARG A 444 6.49 -13.09 -28.39
N LEU A 445 6.62 -12.07 -27.54
CA LEU A 445 6.64 -12.26 -26.08
C LEU A 445 5.32 -12.83 -25.56
N GLU A 446 4.20 -12.42 -26.14
CA GLU A 446 2.86 -12.94 -25.84
C GLU A 446 2.72 -14.41 -26.24
N HIS A 447 3.18 -14.79 -27.42
CA HIS A 447 3.15 -16.20 -27.82
C HIS A 447 4.02 -17.07 -26.90
N TYR A 448 5.25 -16.63 -26.61
CA TYR A 448 6.11 -17.31 -25.63
C TYR A 448 5.41 -17.42 -24.27
N ARG A 449 4.80 -16.33 -23.80
CA ARG A 449 4.06 -16.30 -22.53
C ARG A 449 2.96 -17.37 -22.49
N GLN A 450 2.19 -17.53 -23.56
CA GLN A 450 1.11 -18.51 -23.66
C GLN A 450 1.66 -19.95 -23.64
N THR A 451 2.74 -20.23 -24.38
CA THR A 451 3.41 -21.54 -24.36
C THR A 451 3.86 -21.91 -22.94
N TYR A 452 4.52 -20.98 -22.24
CA TYR A 452 5.03 -21.24 -20.88
C TYR A 452 3.94 -21.22 -19.82
N GLN A 453 2.79 -20.58 -20.07
CA GLN A 453 1.62 -20.78 -19.22
C GLN A 453 1.24 -22.25 -19.19
N GLN A 454 1.09 -22.86 -20.37
CA GLN A 454 0.63 -24.23 -20.46
C GLN A 454 1.64 -25.17 -19.80
N LEU A 455 2.93 -25.00 -20.08
CA LEU A 455 3.98 -25.79 -19.44
C LEU A 455 4.01 -25.62 -17.91
N LEU A 456 3.72 -24.42 -17.40
CA LEU A 456 3.60 -24.16 -15.97
C LEU A 456 2.38 -24.88 -15.38
N VAL A 457 1.23 -24.82 -16.03
CA VAL A 457 0.01 -25.52 -15.60
C VAL A 457 0.24 -27.03 -15.56
N ASP A 458 0.80 -27.61 -16.63
CA ASP A 458 1.13 -29.04 -16.70
C ASP A 458 2.12 -29.44 -15.59
N TYR A 459 3.16 -28.62 -15.36
CA TYR A 459 4.11 -28.84 -14.27
C TYR A 459 3.44 -28.80 -12.90
N LEU A 460 2.50 -27.88 -12.68
CA LEU A 460 1.81 -27.73 -11.41
C LEU A 460 0.89 -28.91 -11.11
N GLN A 461 0.21 -29.47 -12.10
CA GLN A 461 -0.62 -30.68 -11.93
C GLN A 461 0.17 -31.85 -11.32
N ASP A 462 1.43 -32.01 -11.71
CA ASP A 462 2.33 -33.03 -11.17
C ASP A 462 3.13 -32.57 -9.94
N PHE A 463 3.06 -31.28 -9.58
CA PHE A 463 3.83 -30.72 -8.47
C PHE A 463 3.22 -31.10 -7.13
N ASP A 464 3.75 -32.16 -6.53
CA ASP A 464 3.36 -32.58 -5.18
C ASP A 464 3.83 -31.59 -4.09
N THR A 465 2.93 -30.71 -3.65
CA THR A 465 3.14 -29.75 -2.55
C THR A 465 3.24 -30.44 -1.21
N ARG A 466 2.51 -31.53 -0.97
CA ARG A 466 2.57 -32.27 0.31
C ARG A 466 3.97 -32.84 0.54
N LYS A 467 4.60 -33.35 -0.53
CA LYS A 467 5.99 -33.80 -0.51
C LYS A 467 6.99 -32.66 -0.34
N LEU A 468 6.75 -31.50 -0.96
CA LEU A 468 7.57 -30.31 -0.69
C LEU A 468 7.48 -29.92 0.79
N TYR A 469 6.27 -29.84 1.33
CA TYR A 469 6.01 -29.52 2.73
C TYR A 469 6.72 -30.50 3.67
N THR A 470 6.58 -31.79 3.42
CA THR A 470 7.26 -32.85 4.19
C THR A 470 8.79 -32.70 4.14
N LEU A 471 9.34 -32.35 2.98
CA LEU A 471 10.77 -32.11 2.82
C LEU A 471 11.22 -30.86 3.59
N LEU A 472 10.48 -29.76 3.53
CA LEU A 472 10.79 -28.51 4.23
C LEU A 472 10.71 -28.67 5.75
N GLN A 473 9.65 -29.32 6.26
CA GLN A 473 9.51 -29.61 7.69
C GLN A 473 10.64 -30.51 8.21
N ALA A 474 11.06 -31.51 7.42
CA ALA A 474 12.15 -32.40 7.79
C ALA A 474 13.56 -31.80 7.57
N SER A 475 13.65 -30.59 7.01
CA SER A 475 14.90 -29.97 6.59
C SER A 475 15.62 -29.25 7.71
N ILE A 476 14.91 -28.62 8.65
CA ILE A 476 15.50 -28.06 9.86
C ILE A 476 15.27 -29.08 10.99
N PRO A 477 16.32 -29.67 11.59
CA PRO A 477 16.15 -30.67 12.62
C PRO A 477 15.61 -30.05 13.92
N GLU A 478 14.84 -30.83 14.67
CA GLU A 478 14.61 -30.56 16.09
C GLU A 478 15.95 -30.59 16.84
N PRO A 479 16.16 -29.77 17.91
CA PRO A 479 17.41 -29.72 18.66
C PRO A 479 17.92 -31.11 19.10
N ALA A 480 17.02 -31.97 19.57
CA ALA A 480 17.34 -33.35 19.98
C ALA A 480 17.88 -34.25 18.86
N LYS A 481 17.75 -33.84 17.58
CA LYS A 481 18.16 -34.61 16.39
C LYS A 481 19.13 -33.81 15.50
N ALA A 482 19.75 -32.76 16.04
CA ALA A 482 20.66 -31.87 15.33
C ALA A 482 22.13 -32.26 15.56
N PRO A 483 22.99 -32.17 14.54
CA PRO A 483 24.44 -32.25 14.72
C PRO A 483 24.95 -31.14 15.65
N GLN A 484 25.98 -31.43 16.45
CA GLN A 484 26.56 -30.49 17.41
C GLN A 484 26.98 -29.15 16.79
N ALA A 485 27.54 -29.19 15.56
CA ALA A 485 27.96 -28.01 14.82
C ALA A 485 26.81 -27.04 14.43
N SER A 486 25.57 -27.52 14.39
CA SER A 486 24.38 -26.71 14.10
C SER A 486 23.52 -26.45 15.34
N LEU A 487 23.76 -27.18 16.44
CA LEU A 487 22.91 -27.17 17.63
C LEU A 487 22.91 -25.78 18.28
N GLU A 488 24.08 -25.18 18.44
CA GLU A 488 24.24 -23.83 19.02
C GLU A 488 23.40 -22.79 18.28
N ARG A 489 23.50 -22.76 16.95
CA ARG A 489 22.75 -21.82 16.10
C ARG A 489 21.26 -22.15 16.02
N LEU A 490 20.86 -23.42 16.17
CA LEU A 490 19.45 -23.83 16.19
C LEU A 490 18.74 -23.41 17.48
N THR A 491 19.43 -23.46 18.62
CA THR A 491 18.87 -23.14 19.93
C THR A 491 19.09 -21.68 20.35
N ALA A 492 19.97 -20.95 19.66
CA ALA A 492 20.16 -19.52 19.87
C ALA A 492 18.88 -18.72 19.56
N SER A 493 18.80 -17.50 20.12
CA SER A 493 17.70 -16.60 19.84
C SER A 493 17.65 -16.23 18.36
N THR A 494 16.43 -16.09 17.83
CA THR A 494 16.22 -15.69 16.44
C THR A 494 16.90 -14.36 16.13
N GLU A 495 16.82 -13.38 17.05
CA GLU A 495 17.46 -12.07 16.90
C GLU A 495 18.97 -12.18 16.65
N GLN A 496 19.70 -12.92 17.48
CA GLN A 496 21.16 -13.05 17.37
C GLN A 496 21.56 -13.68 16.02
N CYS A 497 20.86 -14.74 15.63
CA CYS A 497 21.12 -15.44 14.37
C CYS A 497 20.78 -14.58 13.16
N VAL A 498 19.69 -13.81 13.21
CA VAL A 498 19.25 -12.92 12.14
C VAL A 498 20.22 -11.77 11.94
N ARG A 499 20.74 -11.15 13.01
CA ARG A 499 21.76 -10.09 12.91
C ARG A 499 22.97 -10.55 12.08
N SER A 500 23.44 -11.78 12.35
CA SER A 500 24.51 -12.41 11.57
C SER A 500 24.13 -12.66 10.10
N VAL A 501 22.90 -13.12 9.82
CA VAL A 501 22.41 -13.32 8.44
C VAL A 501 22.35 -12.00 7.67
N VAL A 502 21.82 -10.94 8.29
CA VAL A 502 21.73 -9.61 7.68
C VAL A 502 23.12 -9.06 7.39
N GLN A 503 24.05 -9.19 8.35
CA GLN A 503 25.44 -8.79 8.17
C GLN A 503 26.10 -9.54 7.01
N GLU A 504 25.93 -10.86 6.90
CA GLU A 504 26.49 -11.63 5.79
C GLU A 504 25.93 -11.19 4.43
N HIS A 505 24.63 -10.90 4.36
CA HIS A 505 24.00 -10.39 3.14
C HIS A 505 24.47 -8.97 2.79
N LEU A 506 24.69 -8.12 3.79
CA LEU A 506 25.28 -6.79 3.61
C LEU A 506 26.67 -6.91 2.99
N GLU A 507 27.53 -7.74 3.56
CA GLU A 507 28.88 -7.96 3.03
C GLU A 507 28.86 -8.52 1.61
N LYS A 508 27.96 -9.45 1.29
CA LYS A 508 27.78 -9.96 -0.08
C LYS A 508 27.36 -8.88 -1.07
N MET A 509 26.59 -7.87 -0.64
CA MET A 509 26.24 -6.72 -1.49
C MET A 509 27.45 -5.81 -1.70
N TYR A 510 28.13 -5.44 -0.62
CA TYR A 510 29.28 -4.54 -0.66
C TYR A 510 30.50 -5.13 -1.40
N ARG A 511 30.62 -6.45 -1.55
CA ARG A 511 31.62 -7.08 -2.43
C ARG A 511 31.57 -6.57 -3.88
N TRP A 512 30.44 -6.07 -4.33
CA TRP A 512 30.27 -5.55 -5.68
C TRP A 512 30.41 -4.02 -5.78
N SER A 513 30.61 -3.33 -4.65
CA SER A 513 30.66 -1.86 -4.59
C SER A 513 31.78 -1.24 -5.45
N ALA A 514 32.92 -1.94 -5.57
CA ALA A 514 34.05 -1.49 -6.38
C ALA A 514 33.71 -1.35 -7.88
N TYR A 515 32.70 -2.09 -8.36
CA TYR A 515 32.30 -2.07 -9.76
C TYR A 515 31.34 -0.92 -10.10
N VAL A 516 30.75 -0.27 -9.08
CA VAL A 516 29.81 0.83 -9.28
C VAL A 516 30.47 2.05 -9.95
N GLU A 517 31.76 2.27 -9.72
CA GLU A 517 32.52 3.40 -10.27
C GLU A 517 33.20 3.12 -11.62
N THR A 518 33.06 1.91 -12.16
CA THR A 518 33.69 1.55 -13.44
C THR A 518 32.93 2.16 -14.62
N GLU A 519 33.63 2.45 -15.72
CA GLU A 519 33.04 3.15 -16.86
C GLU A 519 31.85 2.39 -17.44
N ASN A 520 30.72 3.10 -17.63
CA ASN A 520 29.44 2.57 -18.13
C ASN A 520 28.78 1.46 -17.28
N GLY A 521 29.28 1.10 -16.10
CA GLY A 521 28.61 0.17 -15.20
C GLY A 521 28.57 -1.27 -15.74
N PRO A 522 29.34 -2.21 -15.18
CA PRO A 522 29.57 -3.49 -15.80
C PRO A 522 28.36 -4.39 -15.52
N VAL A 523 27.84 -4.94 -16.60
CA VAL A 523 26.49 -5.48 -16.66
C VAL A 523 26.39 -6.70 -15.74
N HIS A 524 27.42 -7.55 -15.68
CA HIS A 524 27.46 -8.75 -14.82
C HIS A 524 27.47 -8.41 -13.33
N GLU A 525 28.38 -7.55 -12.89
CA GLU A 525 28.62 -7.26 -11.47
C GLU A 525 27.49 -6.44 -10.86
N LEU A 526 26.92 -5.48 -11.60
CA LEU A 526 25.72 -4.75 -11.15
C LEU A 526 24.53 -5.69 -10.98
N HIS A 527 24.38 -6.70 -11.84
CA HIS A 527 23.36 -7.73 -11.64
C HIS A 527 23.63 -8.60 -10.40
N LYS A 528 24.88 -8.96 -10.12
CA LYS A 528 25.23 -9.68 -8.88
C LYS A 528 24.96 -8.82 -7.65
N MET A 529 25.27 -7.53 -7.71
CA MET A 529 24.95 -6.56 -6.67
C MET A 529 23.44 -6.48 -6.44
N ARG A 530 22.64 -6.43 -7.50
CA ARG A 530 21.17 -6.45 -7.42
C ARG A 530 20.65 -7.68 -6.69
N ILE A 531 21.17 -8.87 -7.02
CA ILE A 531 20.78 -10.11 -6.35
C ILE A 531 21.13 -10.06 -4.87
N ALA A 532 22.31 -9.54 -4.52
CA ALA A 532 22.74 -9.41 -3.14
C ALA A 532 21.88 -8.38 -2.37
N ALA A 533 21.61 -7.21 -2.95
CA ALA A 533 20.70 -6.20 -2.39
C ALA A 533 19.30 -6.77 -2.16
N LYS A 534 18.76 -7.52 -3.12
CA LYS A 534 17.47 -8.21 -2.99
C LYS A 534 17.45 -9.19 -1.81
N ARG A 535 18.53 -9.95 -1.61
CA ARG A 535 18.63 -10.89 -0.47
C ARG A 535 18.72 -10.15 0.86
N LEU A 536 19.51 -9.07 0.92
CA LEU A 536 19.61 -8.22 2.09
C LEU A 536 18.23 -7.64 2.46
N ARG A 537 17.54 -7.04 1.48
CA ARG A 537 16.19 -6.50 1.65
C ARG A 537 15.23 -7.56 2.17
N TYR A 538 15.23 -8.75 1.55
CA TYR A 538 14.35 -9.84 1.97
C TYR A 538 14.61 -10.32 3.38
N SER A 539 15.87 -10.33 3.84
CA SER A 539 16.19 -10.62 5.24
C SER A 539 15.70 -9.52 6.18
N LEU A 540 15.90 -8.24 5.82
CA LEU A 540 15.43 -7.11 6.62
C LEU A 540 13.90 -7.10 6.75
N GLU A 541 13.17 -7.35 5.66
CA GLU A 541 11.70 -7.40 5.66
C GLU A 541 11.15 -8.64 6.39
N LEU A 542 11.76 -9.82 6.18
CA LEU A 542 11.29 -11.07 6.78
C LEU A 542 11.42 -11.08 8.31
N PHE A 543 12.42 -10.38 8.82
CA PHE A 543 12.77 -10.36 10.24
C PHE A 543 12.62 -8.96 10.85
N GLN A 544 11.81 -8.10 10.23
CA GLN A 544 11.64 -6.71 10.66
C GLN A 544 11.12 -6.58 12.09
N ASP A 545 10.46 -7.62 12.61
CA ASP A 545 9.82 -7.63 13.93
C ASP A 545 10.75 -8.10 15.05
N VAL A 546 11.87 -8.75 14.69
CA VAL A 546 12.94 -9.13 15.63
C VAL A 546 14.19 -8.25 15.50
N LEU A 547 14.26 -7.45 14.44
CA LEU A 547 15.34 -6.49 14.22
C LEU A 547 14.99 -5.13 14.83
N PRO A 548 16.00 -4.31 15.19
CA PRO A 548 15.74 -2.96 15.68
C PRO A 548 14.86 -2.15 14.71
N PRO A 549 13.92 -1.30 15.19
CA PRO A 549 12.99 -0.57 14.33
C PRO A 549 13.66 0.27 13.22
N LEU A 550 14.89 0.76 13.47
CA LEU A 550 15.72 1.47 12.50
C LEU A 550 16.02 0.63 11.23
N CYS A 551 16.05 -0.69 11.33
CA CYS A 551 16.19 -1.60 10.19
C CYS A 551 15.07 -1.45 9.17
N ARG A 552 13.86 -1.01 9.54
CA ARG A 552 12.77 -0.73 8.58
C ARG A 552 13.13 0.42 7.65
N LYS A 553 13.74 1.49 8.18
CA LYS A 553 14.23 2.62 7.37
C LYS A 553 15.38 2.19 6.46
N LEU A 554 16.30 1.39 6.99
CA LEU A 554 17.43 0.85 6.21
C LEU A 554 16.96 -0.11 5.10
N ALA A 555 15.89 -0.89 5.35
CA ALA A 555 15.30 -1.77 4.34
C ALA A 555 14.76 -0.98 3.14
N LYS A 556 14.18 0.22 3.35
CA LYS A 556 13.73 1.11 2.28
C LYS A 556 14.90 1.63 1.41
N GLU A 557 16.04 1.94 2.01
CA GLU A 557 17.24 2.33 1.26
C GLU A 557 17.77 1.17 0.40
N VAL A 558 17.79 -0.05 0.95
CA VAL A 558 18.16 -1.26 0.19
C VAL A 558 17.15 -1.56 -0.92
N GLU A 559 15.86 -1.26 -0.68
CA GLU A 559 14.82 -1.34 -1.70
C GLU A 559 15.08 -0.41 -2.88
N GLN A 560 15.46 0.85 -2.60
CA GLN A 560 15.80 1.82 -3.62
C GLN A 560 16.99 1.37 -4.47
N ILE A 561 18.08 0.92 -3.83
CA ILE A 561 19.24 0.32 -4.53
C ILE A 561 18.80 -0.84 -5.44
N GLN A 562 17.95 -1.73 -4.92
CA GLN A 562 17.46 -2.87 -5.68
C GLN A 562 16.56 -2.45 -6.86
N SER A 563 15.76 -1.39 -6.70
CA SER A 563 14.89 -0.83 -7.73
C SER A 563 15.70 -0.24 -8.87
N GLU A 564 16.67 0.62 -8.56
CA GLU A 564 17.56 1.26 -9.54
C GLU A 564 18.39 0.23 -10.32
N LEU A 565 19.02 -0.71 -9.62
CA LEU A 565 19.72 -1.84 -10.25
C LEU A 565 18.77 -2.76 -11.04
N GLY A 566 17.50 -2.83 -10.65
CA GLY A 566 16.44 -3.53 -11.36
C GLY A 566 16.13 -2.91 -12.71
N GLN A 567 15.96 -1.59 -12.75
CA GLN A 567 15.72 -0.85 -13.99
C GLN A 567 16.88 -0.98 -14.98
N LEU A 568 18.12 -0.94 -14.47
CA LEU A 568 19.32 -1.20 -15.26
C LEU A 568 19.30 -2.60 -15.87
N HIS A 569 19.04 -3.60 -15.03
CA HIS A 569 18.95 -4.99 -15.47
C HIS A 569 17.88 -5.20 -16.54
N ASP A 570 16.71 -4.58 -16.38
CA ASP A 570 15.61 -4.74 -17.33
C ASP A 570 15.93 -4.09 -18.68
N SER A 571 16.65 -2.96 -18.68
CA SER A 571 17.19 -2.35 -19.89
C SER A 571 18.28 -3.20 -20.53
N ASP A 572 19.22 -3.75 -19.76
CA ASP A 572 20.29 -4.62 -20.26
C ASP A 572 19.71 -5.88 -20.94
N VAL A 573 18.65 -6.45 -20.37
CA VAL A 573 17.93 -7.59 -20.95
C VAL A 573 17.22 -7.19 -22.24
N LEU A 574 16.55 -6.06 -22.27
CA LEU A 574 15.85 -5.57 -23.46
C LEU A 574 16.81 -5.23 -24.60
N ILE A 575 17.96 -4.60 -24.31
CA ILE A 575 19.03 -4.33 -25.28
C ILE A 575 19.49 -5.63 -25.93
N ALA A 576 19.86 -6.63 -25.12
CA ALA A 576 20.34 -7.91 -25.63
C ALA A 576 19.26 -8.63 -26.47
N LEU A 577 17.99 -8.54 -26.05
CA LEU A 577 16.87 -9.11 -26.78
C LEU A 577 16.68 -8.43 -28.14
N ILE A 578 16.66 -7.10 -28.20
CA ILE A 578 16.50 -6.37 -29.47
C ILE A 578 17.68 -6.64 -30.40
N GLN A 579 18.92 -6.66 -29.88
CA GLN A 579 20.11 -7.03 -30.66
C GLN A 579 20.00 -8.45 -31.23
N LEU A 580 19.49 -9.40 -30.44
CA LEU A 580 19.21 -10.77 -30.88
C LEU A 580 18.22 -10.79 -32.04
N CYS A 581 17.10 -10.06 -31.93
CA CYS A 581 16.07 -10.00 -32.98
C CYS A 581 16.59 -9.35 -34.27
N LEU A 582 17.46 -8.34 -34.16
CA LEU A 582 18.08 -7.65 -35.29
C LEU A 582 19.26 -8.40 -35.93
N ALA A 583 19.63 -9.57 -35.40
CA ALA A 583 20.81 -10.35 -35.80
C ALA A 583 22.12 -9.54 -35.75
N VAL A 584 22.21 -8.55 -34.85
CA VAL A 584 23.43 -7.81 -34.55
C VAL A 584 24.24 -8.59 -33.51
N GLN A 585 25.54 -8.33 -33.41
CA GLN A 585 26.37 -8.91 -32.35
C GLN A 585 25.83 -8.49 -30.97
N ALA A 586 25.05 -9.37 -30.36
CA ALA A 586 24.44 -9.13 -29.07
C ALA A 586 25.45 -9.35 -27.93
N HIS A 587 25.32 -8.58 -26.86
CA HIS A 587 26.15 -8.79 -25.67
C HIS A 587 25.88 -10.18 -25.06
N GLU A 588 26.90 -11.06 -25.08
CA GLU A 588 26.82 -12.43 -24.52
C GLU A 588 26.31 -12.45 -23.08
N GLU A 589 26.69 -11.45 -22.27
CA GLU A 589 26.24 -11.35 -20.89
C GLU A 589 24.75 -11.06 -20.73
N GLY A 590 24.15 -10.28 -21.64
CA GLY A 590 22.72 -10.00 -21.63
C GLY A 590 21.91 -11.21 -22.12
N LEU A 591 22.42 -11.91 -23.13
CA LEU A 591 21.84 -13.16 -23.63
C LEU A 591 21.85 -14.28 -22.60
N ALA A 592 22.92 -14.41 -21.82
CA ALA A 592 23.03 -15.42 -20.75
C ALA A 592 22.00 -15.24 -19.62
N ARG A 593 21.22 -14.15 -19.62
CA ARG A 593 20.17 -13.84 -18.63
C ARG A 593 18.77 -14.13 -19.14
N LEU A 594 18.63 -14.26 -20.45
CA LEU A 594 17.40 -14.75 -21.05
C LEU A 594 17.33 -16.26 -20.80
N ASP A 595 16.11 -16.75 -20.66
CA ASP A 595 15.89 -18.19 -20.64
C ASP A 595 16.38 -18.80 -21.97
N PRO A 596 17.14 -19.92 -21.94
CA PRO A 596 17.68 -20.53 -23.17
C PRO A 596 16.61 -20.88 -24.20
N GLU A 597 15.40 -21.21 -23.75
CA GLU A 597 14.29 -21.56 -24.62
C GLU A 597 13.63 -20.30 -25.20
N LEU A 598 13.59 -19.19 -24.44
CA LEU A 598 13.23 -17.86 -25.00
C LEU A 598 14.23 -17.42 -26.07
N LEU A 599 15.51 -17.64 -25.83
CA LEU A 599 16.58 -17.30 -26.76
C LEU A 599 16.49 -18.14 -28.05
N ALA A 600 16.19 -19.44 -27.94
CA ALA A 600 15.92 -20.31 -29.08
C ALA A 600 14.70 -19.82 -29.87
N TYR A 601 13.57 -19.60 -29.19
CA TYR A 601 12.32 -19.14 -29.78
C TYR A 601 12.47 -17.81 -30.55
N LEU A 602 13.13 -16.82 -29.95
CA LEU A 602 13.37 -15.52 -30.58
C LEU A 602 14.40 -15.58 -31.72
N THR A 603 15.29 -16.58 -31.71
CA THR A 603 16.31 -16.77 -32.76
C THR A 603 15.72 -17.45 -34.00
N GLU A 604 14.82 -18.43 -33.82
CA GLU A 604 14.11 -19.08 -34.92
C GLU A 604 13.15 -18.12 -35.65
N ALA A 605 12.60 -17.14 -34.92
CA ALA A 605 11.65 -16.14 -35.41
C ALA A 605 12.24 -15.00 -36.27
N ARG A 606 13.56 -14.97 -36.49
CA ARG A 606 14.27 -13.83 -37.13
C ARG A 606 13.91 -13.59 -38.59
N THR A 607 13.34 -14.57 -39.28
CA THR A 607 13.06 -14.51 -40.73
C THR A 607 11.86 -13.65 -41.09
N ASP A 608 11.07 -13.20 -40.11
CA ASP A 608 9.75 -12.63 -40.34
C ASP A 608 9.69 -11.10 -40.11
N LEU A 609 10.85 -10.43 -40.01
CA LEU A 609 10.92 -8.98 -39.79
C LEU A 609 10.78 -8.21 -41.11
N SER A 610 9.75 -7.38 -41.22
CA SER A 610 9.63 -6.40 -42.29
C SER A 610 10.67 -5.27 -42.14
N PRO A 611 11.00 -4.54 -43.22
CA PRO A 611 11.92 -3.40 -43.15
C PRO A 611 11.50 -2.33 -42.13
N LEU A 612 10.19 -2.08 -42.00
CA LEU A 612 9.64 -1.08 -41.07
C LEU A 612 9.79 -1.54 -39.61
N GLU A 613 9.52 -2.81 -39.31
CA GLU A 613 9.68 -3.36 -37.96
C GLU A 613 11.17 -3.42 -37.56
N ALA A 614 12.05 -3.80 -38.50
CA ALA A 614 13.50 -3.79 -38.27
C ALA A 614 14.03 -2.38 -38.03
N GLN A 615 13.53 -1.37 -38.75
CA GLN A 615 13.82 0.04 -38.46
C GLN A 615 13.34 0.43 -37.06
N GLY A 616 12.10 0.08 -36.72
CA GLY A 616 11.50 0.32 -35.41
C GLY A 616 12.30 -0.23 -34.25
N LEU A 617 12.76 -1.47 -34.37
CA LEU A 617 13.60 -2.11 -33.37
C LEU A 617 14.97 -1.41 -33.22
N ARG A 618 15.58 -0.91 -34.30
CA ARG A 618 16.82 -0.12 -34.20
C ARG A 618 16.61 1.21 -33.49
N GLU A 619 15.52 1.89 -33.79
CA GLU A 619 15.15 3.15 -33.12
C GLU A 619 14.84 2.92 -31.62
N LEU A 620 14.15 1.81 -31.30
CA LEU A 620 13.90 1.40 -29.93
C LEU A 620 15.22 1.08 -29.20
N LEU A 621 16.13 0.32 -29.82
CA LEU A 621 17.42 -0.04 -29.25
C LEU A 621 18.19 1.22 -28.79
N ALA A 622 18.31 2.22 -29.65
CA ALA A 622 19.00 3.47 -29.32
C ALA A 622 18.35 4.20 -28.13
N ARG A 623 17.01 4.20 -28.05
CA ARG A 623 16.26 4.81 -26.94
C ARG A 623 16.49 4.07 -25.62
N VAL A 624 16.48 2.74 -25.64
CA VAL A 624 16.75 1.90 -24.45
C VAL A 624 18.19 2.06 -24.00
N GLU A 625 19.18 2.08 -24.91
CA GLU A 625 20.58 2.34 -24.58
C GLU A 625 20.79 3.72 -23.93
N GLY A 626 20.12 4.75 -24.46
CA GLY A 626 20.11 6.09 -23.85
C GLY A 626 19.50 6.08 -22.44
N ARG A 627 18.34 5.43 -22.27
CA ARG A 627 17.67 5.31 -20.97
C ARG A 627 18.53 4.56 -19.95
N ARG A 628 19.19 3.49 -20.37
CA ARG A 628 20.08 2.69 -19.53
C ARG A 628 21.27 3.52 -19.02
N LYS A 629 21.87 4.37 -19.86
CA LYS A 629 22.94 5.30 -19.44
C LYS A 629 22.46 6.28 -18.37
N GLU A 630 21.26 6.82 -18.53
CA GLU A 630 20.66 7.73 -17.57
C GLU A 630 20.35 7.05 -16.23
N GLN A 631 19.73 5.86 -16.27
CA GLN A 631 19.50 5.04 -15.07
C GLN A 631 20.81 4.75 -14.31
N TYR A 632 21.90 4.50 -15.04
CA TYR A 632 23.19 4.23 -14.43
C TYR A 632 23.76 5.48 -13.74
N ARG A 633 23.58 6.66 -14.35
CA ARG A 633 23.95 7.95 -13.76
C ARG A 633 23.17 8.21 -12.46
N VAL A 634 21.85 7.98 -12.47
CA VAL A 634 20.98 8.12 -11.28
C VAL A 634 21.42 7.18 -10.17
N PHE A 635 21.58 5.88 -10.47
CA PHE A 635 22.06 4.89 -9.50
C PHE A 635 23.40 5.28 -8.90
N ARG A 636 24.38 5.70 -9.73
CA ARG A 636 25.70 6.10 -9.26
C ARG A 636 25.65 7.34 -8.35
N GLN A 637 24.82 8.33 -8.68
CA GLN A 637 24.63 9.51 -7.82
C GLN A 637 24.04 9.14 -6.47
N HIS A 638 23.04 8.26 -6.46
CA HIS A 638 22.46 7.76 -5.22
C HIS A 638 23.47 6.94 -4.40
N TRP A 639 24.19 6.01 -5.03
CA TRP A 639 25.23 5.22 -4.39
C TRP A 639 26.32 6.08 -3.74
N LYS A 640 26.76 7.15 -4.43
CA LYS A 640 27.74 8.10 -3.87
C LYS A 640 27.23 8.79 -2.60
N LYS A 641 25.97 9.21 -2.57
CA LYS A 641 25.37 9.79 -1.34
C LYS A 641 25.36 8.79 -0.17
N LEU A 642 25.11 7.51 -0.46
CA LEU A 642 25.15 6.45 0.56
C LEU A 642 26.58 6.22 1.07
N GLN A 643 27.60 6.34 0.21
CA GLN A 643 29.00 6.28 0.64
C GLN A 643 29.37 7.47 1.53
N GLU A 644 28.94 8.68 1.18
CA GLU A 644 29.18 9.90 1.96
C GLU A 644 28.55 9.83 3.37
N ARG A 645 27.42 9.11 3.51
CA ARG A 645 26.73 8.89 4.79
C ARG A 645 27.23 7.68 5.58
N ASP A 646 28.23 6.95 5.07
CA ASP A 646 28.66 5.65 5.60
C ASP A 646 27.47 4.68 5.85
N PHE A 647 26.63 4.49 4.84
CA PHE A 647 25.45 3.62 4.94
C PHE A 647 25.79 2.19 5.40
N ARG A 648 27.00 1.68 5.08
CA ARG A 648 27.49 0.40 5.58
C ARG A 648 27.65 0.43 7.10
N GLY A 649 28.33 1.46 7.61
CA GLY A 649 28.50 1.70 9.03
C GLY A 649 27.17 1.87 9.75
N GLU A 650 26.21 2.59 9.16
CA GLU A 650 24.85 2.76 9.70
C GLU A 650 24.16 1.41 9.96
N ILE A 651 24.15 0.51 8.96
CA ILE A 651 23.54 -0.82 9.11
C ILE A 651 24.29 -1.64 10.17
N LEU A 652 25.62 -1.67 10.13
CA LEU A 652 26.41 -2.43 11.10
C LEU A 652 26.23 -1.94 12.54
N ALA A 653 26.14 -0.61 12.73
CA ALA A 653 25.90 -0.01 14.04
C ALA A 653 24.53 -0.42 14.59
N VAL A 654 23.48 -0.38 13.77
CA VAL A 654 22.13 -0.82 14.17
C VAL A 654 22.10 -2.32 14.48
N LEU A 655 22.83 -3.14 13.75
CA LEU A 655 22.91 -4.59 14.03
C LEU A 655 23.73 -4.95 15.27
N CYS A 656 24.56 -4.04 15.79
CA CYS A 656 25.37 -4.25 16.99
C CYS A 656 24.79 -3.60 18.26
N ALA A 657 23.86 -2.65 18.11
CA ALA A 657 23.11 -2.02 19.18
C ALA A 657 22.04 -2.95 19.75
#